data_AF-X6M986-F1
#
_entry.id   AF-X6M986-F1
#
_cell.length_a   1.000
_cell.length_b   1.000
_cell.length_c   1.000
_cell.angle_alpha   90.00
_cell.angle_beta   90.00
_cell.angle_gamma   90.00
#
_symmetry.space_group_name_H-M   'P 1'
#
loop_
_entity.id
_entity.type
_entity.pdbx_description
1 polymer ?
#
loop_
_entity_poly.entity_id
_entity_poly.type
_entity_poly.pdbx_seq_one_letter_code
_entity_poly.pdbx_strand_id
1 'polypeptide(L)'
;NLSPDLHTPVAFLSRFEKFYLDPTILEQFSLDPLWQQRYQRLNTVIAEKFCDYPQASLKRLFVGYVESHTFISLLSSAKSEQKENEDDEHKIARVVDHCCQILLKNTALEYIIQDKGQQRNFIPYADLLDALEREGANDKTPFVLLKIVTYDFHWLYDGEIKRNGRCYVINPERMSSFNTSAVDKEEEEQKESKIENVVTIEMRDIRDFEYESDFFAHMCDFFRNQSPQGRGSHSVLLLSCDPPMNDDMVVHYLHAQYLIEKAYTNFAKLGNDTWQNASLKKTVVMVFYCNRPTITDASKQEKLHKLKKTLHKKTTGFAEYGHPLIISGIWRHVFVDALLPSEVSKEVQINDVKIFENSQGLIIKRIQSNSMELLKNCYELALNCIQFPAGCRKVMYDEIQKLRGYLSDSAKDNGALRNILNQRVHEILSEESYGAIECLKEVLNDTIRGEGSLRNQFMAKLASKIKSLFVEALAVIFENRNSLLYRPSEKEHEEINLFFLQILSNSKIARIAQTDHNSQVASKDDIPEGGKFPFSSHIHSLLSSYHQGCATTDSVSEQFLVEEIRRTIESNGVNQHLNNLPRSLMCKYIEDIIHLEAKGPLGLNRYEPILYSHLHKQVCLFVQHAATSLFDRYSKDRQFAAARSNSGRLANGKEKENGDDNNDNDNDNGNNNDNNNDNNNDNGNDNDDNKYDNEEDIYARSWLIENQDDDNDPHVDEPSVQNDSDVSLKSFQVQEIYASLWSHEPVLYSFVEVLSVLRHNPEQMGKLHEGIWEKKGNYVEHITEILGLVLHSAKESFNSTSQEQLQARLEYLSSLSRAFEQLMLWLSSKKVDIAELQKTWDLLRLDILCANANNYEVDARILHQINTRFVHCAFDDFETLEKLLEDLNTVIGRRVQDIKEKDSILQFVTQNYLRFFGLKVDHLLNSNNSFALSEEFIEKLIHLLAEQDIQFCIRPNAFTKMEIAIQLMSLIQQVELTYMYIHIYLCIYLFIYFSKKKKKKKKSLDTLLLRAHEQLLHFKEIAYLNGEFKLDVQRFVNAASNLTKQIEKGNDFDKLLAIGECKVCTYHLALCLSTSLDIDYIYRKNSIVHFTMKQSQMQETVYLSRDDCIAIGKMYAIDSNMCPSEVEFRRGLRFYLMAEFWKFIY
;
A
#
# COMPACT_ATOMS: atom_id res chain seq x y z
N ASN A 1 -23.53 18.08 61.35
CA ASN A 1 -24.04 18.43 62.70
C ASN A 1 -24.74 19.80 62.67
N LEU A 2 -25.97 19.87 62.17
CA LEU A 2 -26.88 21.00 62.37
C LEU A 2 -28.09 20.46 63.13
N SER A 3 -28.38 21.02 64.30
CA SER A 3 -29.42 20.55 65.22
C SER A 3 -30.83 20.70 64.63
N PRO A 4 -31.76 19.76 64.84
CA PRO A 4 -33.15 19.87 64.37
C PRO A 4 -34.02 20.93 65.08
N ASP A 5 -33.51 21.64 66.09
CA ASP A 5 -34.33 22.35 67.07
C ASP A 5 -34.26 23.90 67.03
N LEU A 6 -34.08 24.50 65.85
CA LEU A 6 -34.26 25.95 65.69
C LEU A 6 -35.59 26.24 64.98
N HIS A 7 -36.69 26.12 65.72
CA HIS A 7 -37.96 26.71 65.30
C HIS A 7 -37.92 28.23 65.58
N THR A 8 -38.28 29.03 64.58
CA THR A 8 -38.51 30.47 64.76
C THR A 8 -39.55 30.66 65.87
N PRO A 9 -39.26 31.41 66.96
CA PRO A 9 -40.15 31.52 68.11
C PRO A 9 -41.56 31.96 67.68
N VAL A 10 -42.61 31.35 68.23
CA VAL A 10 -44.00 31.70 67.92
C VAL A 10 -44.28 33.20 68.14
N ALA A 11 -43.67 33.79 69.17
CA ALA A 11 -43.74 35.23 69.46
C ALA A 11 -43.05 36.12 68.43
N PHE A 12 -42.05 35.60 67.70
CA PHE A 12 -41.45 36.28 66.55
C PHE A 12 -42.38 36.16 65.35
N LEU A 13 -42.87 34.94 65.08
CA LEU A 13 -43.80 34.66 63.99
C LEU A 13 -45.11 35.45 64.10
N SER A 14 -45.63 35.74 65.31
CA SER A 14 -46.86 36.50 65.49
C SER A 14 -46.72 38.02 65.24
N ARG A 15 -45.49 38.53 65.05
CA ARG A 15 -45.21 39.97 64.85
C ARG A 15 -45.15 40.38 63.37
N PHE A 16 -45.15 39.42 62.46
CA PHE A 16 -45.06 39.67 61.02
C PHE A 16 -46.28 39.11 60.31
N GLU A 17 -46.83 39.86 59.36
CA GLU A 17 -47.71 39.27 58.35
C GLU A 17 -46.91 38.26 57.53
N LYS A 18 -47.42 37.03 57.44
CA LYS A 18 -46.74 35.95 56.75
C LYS A 18 -47.40 35.73 55.40
N PHE A 19 -46.61 35.92 54.36
CA PHE A 19 -46.96 35.49 53.02
C PHE A 19 -46.09 34.30 52.68
N TYR A 20 -46.71 33.18 52.32
CA TYR A 20 -45.98 32.00 51.84
C TYR A 20 -45.81 32.15 50.32
N LEU A 21 -44.59 32.51 49.92
CA LEU A 21 -44.21 32.75 48.53
C LEU A 21 -43.32 31.61 48.06
N ASP A 22 -43.96 30.59 47.49
CA ASP A 22 -43.31 29.45 46.85
C ASP A 22 -43.43 29.61 45.33
N PRO A 23 -42.38 29.35 44.54
CA PRO A 23 -42.49 29.30 43.08
C PRO A 23 -43.65 28.42 42.59
N THR A 24 -43.92 27.30 43.26
CA THR A 24 -45.05 26.40 42.93
C THR A 24 -46.41 27.02 43.21
N ILE A 25 -46.49 28.00 44.11
CA ILE A 25 -47.71 28.80 44.35
C ILE A 25 -47.92 29.81 43.24
N LEU A 26 -46.86 30.34 42.64
CA LEU A 26 -46.98 31.15 41.43
C LEU A 26 -47.50 30.33 40.24
N GLU A 27 -47.18 29.04 40.17
CA GLU A 27 -47.76 28.13 39.17
C GLU A 27 -49.25 27.82 39.43
N GLN A 28 -49.66 27.67 40.71
CA GLN A 28 -51.01 27.23 41.09
C GLN A 28 -52.02 28.37 41.29
N PHE A 29 -51.57 29.54 41.76
CA PHE A 29 -52.41 30.68 42.14
C PHE A 29 -52.03 31.96 41.38
N SER A 30 -51.39 31.82 40.22
CA SER A 30 -50.77 32.89 39.42
C SER A 30 -51.45 34.26 39.52
N LEU A 31 -50.68 35.27 39.94
CA LEU A 31 -51.06 36.69 39.89
C LEU A 31 -51.20 37.20 38.44
N ASP A 32 -50.74 36.43 37.45
CA ASP A 32 -50.89 36.70 36.02
C ASP A 32 -51.84 35.68 35.37
N PRO A 33 -53.05 36.09 34.93
CA PRO A 33 -54.02 35.18 34.34
C PRO A 33 -53.55 34.50 33.05
N LEU A 34 -52.49 35.02 32.39
CA LEU A 34 -51.93 34.46 31.16
C LEU A 34 -50.74 33.53 31.40
N TRP A 35 -50.29 33.34 32.65
CA TRP A 35 -49.07 32.58 32.96
C TRP A 35 -49.09 31.16 32.39
N GLN A 36 -50.19 30.42 32.59
CA GLN A 36 -50.29 29.02 32.15
C GLN A 36 -50.27 28.92 30.62
N GLN A 37 -50.90 29.87 29.91
CA GLN A 37 -50.88 29.96 28.45
C GLN A 37 -49.47 30.28 27.94
N ARG A 38 -48.77 31.23 28.57
CA ARG A 38 -47.37 31.54 28.25
C ARG A 38 -46.44 30.35 28.49
N TYR A 39 -46.61 29.63 29.60
CA TYR A 39 -45.83 28.44 29.93
C TYR A 39 -46.05 27.31 28.92
N GLN A 40 -47.30 27.01 28.58
CA GLN A 40 -47.64 26.01 27.57
C GLN A 40 -47.07 26.40 26.20
N ARG A 41 -47.27 27.66 25.79
CA ARG A 41 -46.78 28.16 24.51
C ARG A 41 -45.24 28.15 24.44
N LEU A 42 -44.56 28.53 25.51
CA LEU A 42 -43.10 28.45 25.60
C LEU A 42 -42.58 27.02 25.45
N ASN A 43 -43.19 26.05 26.15
CA ASN A 43 -42.84 24.64 25.99
C ASN A 43 -43.06 24.14 24.56
N THR A 44 -44.18 24.53 23.93
CA THR A 44 -44.43 24.19 22.51
C THR A 44 -43.37 24.80 21.60
N VAL A 45 -43.04 26.08 21.77
CA VAL A 45 -42.01 26.76 20.96
C VAL A 45 -40.62 26.13 21.15
N ILE A 46 -40.27 25.73 22.38
CA ILE A 46 -39.01 25.01 22.64
C ILE A 46 -39.02 23.64 21.96
N ALA A 47 -40.12 22.88 22.10
CA ALA A 47 -40.25 21.57 21.46
C ALA A 47 -40.20 21.67 19.93
N GLU A 48 -40.78 22.72 19.35
CA GLU A 48 -40.70 23.02 17.92
C GLU A 48 -39.27 23.37 17.49
N LYS A 49 -38.61 24.32 18.19
CA LYS A 49 -37.24 24.78 17.86
C LYS A 49 -36.14 23.76 18.13
N PHE A 50 -36.39 22.77 18.96
CA PHE A 50 -35.44 21.70 19.31
C PHE A 50 -35.99 20.31 18.94
N CYS A 51 -36.89 20.24 17.96
CA CYS A 51 -37.52 18.99 17.52
C CYS A 51 -36.52 17.97 16.94
N ASP A 52 -35.36 18.44 16.50
CA ASP A 52 -34.20 17.68 16.06
C ASP A 52 -33.45 16.97 17.21
N TYR A 53 -33.73 17.34 18.47
CA TYR A 53 -33.19 16.72 19.69
C TYR A 53 -34.27 16.18 20.65
N PRO A 54 -35.15 15.26 20.21
CA PRO A 54 -36.29 14.82 21.02
C PRO A 54 -35.88 14.04 22.30
N GLN A 55 -34.65 13.53 22.33
CA GLN A 55 -34.09 12.80 23.46
C GLN A 55 -33.23 13.67 24.39
N ALA A 56 -32.96 14.93 24.03
CA ALA A 56 -32.16 15.82 24.88
C ALA A 56 -33.03 16.41 25.99
N SER A 57 -32.64 16.18 27.24
CA SER A 57 -33.26 16.88 28.37
C SER A 57 -32.97 18.37 28.32
N LEU A 58 -33.88 19.22 28.80
CA LEU A 58 -33.67 20.68 28.92
C LEU A 58 -32.40 21.05 29.70
N LYS A 59 -32.00 20.21 30.67
CA LYS A 59 -30.74 20.32 31.43
C LYS A 59 -29.46 20.22 30.58
N ARG A 60 -29.55 19.55 29.43
CA ARG A 60 -28.45 19.46 28.46
C ARG A 60 -28.51 20.59 27.44
N LEU A 61 -29.70 20.94 26.99
CA LEU A 61 -29.90 22.01 26.01
C LEU A 61 -29.46 23.36 26.60
N PHE A 62 -29.92 23.69 27.81
CA PHE A 62 -29.71 24.99 28.43
C PHE A 62 -28.76 24.84 29.64
N VAL A 63 -27.62 25.53 29.58
CA VAL A 63 -26.57 25.47 30.60
C VAL A 63 -27.08 26.07 31.90
N GLY A 64 -26.94 25.32 33.00
CA GLY A 64 -27.43 25.72 34.33
C GLY A 64 -28.93 25.53 34.54
N TYR A 65 -29.68 24.94 33.61
CA TYR A 65 -31.14 24.80 33.72
C TYR A 65 -31.57 24.04 34.99
N VAL A 66 -32.46 24.67 35.77
CA VAL A 66 -33.04 24.11 36.98
C VAL A 66 -34.53 23.84 36.73
N GLU A 67 -34.91 22.59 36.91
CA GLU A 67 -36.28 22.11 36.72
C GLU A 67 -37.26 22.91 37.61
N SER A 68 -38.39 23.30 37.01
CA SER A 68 -39.41 24.23 37.54
C SER A 68 -38.95 25.68 37.77
N HIS A 69 -37.72 25.92 38.23
CA HIS A 69 -37.30 27.27 38.65
C HIS A 69 -36.89 28.17 37.49
N THR A 70 -36.23 27.63 36.46
CA THR A 70 -35.78 28.43 35.31
C THR A 70 -36.96 29.03 34.57
N PHE A 71 -38.00 28.25 34.26
CA PHE A 71 -39.18 28.75 33.56
C PHE A 71 -40.00 29.75 34.38
N ILE A 72 -40.17 29.50 35.69
CA ILE A 72 -40.83 30.47 36.58
C ILE A 72 -40.05 31.78 36.57
N SER A 73 -38.72 31.73 36.77
CA SER A 73 -37.88 32.93 36.78
C SER A 73 -37.93 33.71 35.46
N LEU A 74 -37.91 33.02 34.31
CA LEU A 74 -38.04 33.62 32.98
C LEU A 74 -39.36 34.37 32.82
N LEU A 75 -40.48 33.66 33.05
CA LEU A 75 -41.82 34.22 32.87
C LEU A 75 -42.13 35.34 33.87
N SER A 76 -41.61 35.25 35.10
CA SER A 76 -41.74 36.31 36.11
C SER A 76 -40.86 37.53 35.82
N SER A 77 -39.69 37.33 35.19
CA SER A 77 -38.76 38.42 34.84
C SER A 77 -39.20 39.20 33.59
N ALA A 78 -39.97 38.58 32.70
CA ALA A 78 -40.53 39.20 31.52
C ALA A 78 -41.61 40.22 31.90
N LYS A 79 -41.19 41.40 32.36
CA LYS A 79 -42.09 42.54 32.57
C LYS A 79 -42.71 42.89 31.22
N SER A 80 -44.00 42.69 31.08
CA SER A 80 -44.75 43.26 29.97
C SER A 80 -44.62 44.79 30.07
N GLU A 81 -43.86 45.41 29.18
CA GLU A 81 -44.11 46.80 28.83
C GLU A 81 -45.51 46.83 28.20
N GLN A 82 -46.53 46.95 29.05
CA GLN A 82 -47.92 46.87 28.63
C GLN A 82 -48.23 48.13 27.84
N LYS A 83 -48.27 48.02 26.51
CA LYS A 83 -49.21 48.85 25.76
C LYS A 83 -50.59 48.29 26.08
N GLU A 84 -51.39 49.05 26.81
CA GLU A 84 -52.72 48.63 27.30
C GLU A 84 -53.69 48.17 26.19
N ASN A 85 -53.36 48.40 24.91
CA ASN A 85 -54.21 48.13 23.74
C ASN A 85 -53.81 46.89 22.89
N GLU A 86 -52.83 46.08 23.28
CA GLU A 86 -52.46 44.89 22.48
C GLU A 86 -53.28 43.64 22.83
N ASP A 87 -53.58 42.83 21.82
CA ASP A 87 -54.26 41.53 21.96
C ASP A 87 -53.43 40.55 22.81
N ASP A 88 -54.11 39.68 23.55
CA ASP A 88 -53.48 38.77 24.53
C ASP A 88 -52.57 37.75 23.83
N GLU A 89 -52.91 37.29 22.63
CA GLU A 89 -52.05 36.41 21.84
C GLU A 89 -50.73 37.09 21.43
N HIS A 90 -50.79 38.38 21.04
CA HIS A 90 -49.59 39.16 20.74
C HIS A 90 -48.75 39.47 21.98
N LYS A 91 -49.37 39.61 23.15
CA LYS A 91 -48.64 39.71 24.44
C LYS A 91 -47.95 38.40 24.78
N ILE A 92 -48.64 37.27 24.66
CA ILE A 92 -48.08 35.93 24.89
C ILE A 92 -46.91 35.69 23.94
N ALA A 93 -47.09 35.92 22.64
CA ALA A 93 -46.05 35.67 21.64
C ALA A 93 -44.76 36.47 21.91
N ARG A 94 -44.86 37.76 22.29
CA ARG A 94 -43.68 38.58 22.62
C ARG A 94 -42.98 38.14 23.89
N VAL A 95 -43.72 37.79 24.94
CA VAL A 95 -43.12 37.27 26.18
C VAL A 95 -42.43 35.93 25.93
N VAL A 96 -43.08 35.04 25.17
CA VAL A 96 -42.52 33.74 24.80
C VAL A 96 -41.27 33.90 23.93
N ASP A 97 -41.28 34.80 22.94
CA ASP A 97 -40.11 35.09 22.12
C ASP A 97 -38.96 35.65 22.98
N HIS A 98 -39.23 36.59 23.87
CA HIS A 98 -38.24 37.12 24.81
C HIS A 98 -37.63 36.02 25.70
N CYS A 99 -38.46 35.15 26.28
CA CYS A 99 -37.99 34.02 27.09
C CYS A 99 -37.18 33.03 26.26
N CYS A 100 -37.61 32.76 25.03
CA CYS A 100 -36.90 31.89 24.10
C CYS A 100 -35.53 32.47 23.73
N GLN A 101 -35.43 33.79 23.51
CA GLN A 101 -34.14 34.46 23.26
C GLN A 101 -33.19 34.32 24.45
N ILE A 102 -33.67 34.47 25.70
CA ILE A 102 -32.82 34.27 26.89
C ILE A 102 -32.34 32.81 26.99
N LEU A 103 -33.20 31.83 26.68
CA LEU A 103 -32.82 30.42 26.63
C LEU A 103 -31.80 30.13 25.52
N LEU A 104 -31.96 30.73 24.34
CA LEU A 104 -31.00 30.62 23.24
C LEU A 104 -29.63 31.19 23.62
N LYS A 105 -29.58 32.32 24.34
CA LYS A 105 -28.34 32.89 24.90
C LYS A 105 -27.62 31.97 25.89
N ASN A 106 -28.31 30.98 26.47
CA ASN A 106 -27.78 30.03 27.43
C ASN A 106 -27.82 28.58 26.89
N THR A 107 -27.98 28.40 25.59
CA THR A 107 -27.96 27.08 24.94
C THR A 107 -26.52 26.63 24.71
N ALA A 108 -26.22 25.37 25.03
CA ALA A 108 -24.89 24.82 24.79
C ALA A 108 -24.56 24.80 23.28
N LEU A 109 -23.31 25.14 22.93
CA LEU A 109 -22.91 25.42 21.56
C LEU A 109 -23.11 24.22 20.61
N GLU A 110 -22.89 22.99 21.11
CA GLU A 110 -23.05 21.77 20.34
C GLU A 110 -24.43 21.64 19.68
N TYR A 111 -25.50 22.03 20.39
CA TYR A 111 -26.84 21.93 19.87
C TYR A 111 -27.10 22.96 18.77
N ILE A 112 -26.50 24.15 18.87
CA ILE A 112 -26.67 25.22 17.88
C ILE A 112 -25.91 24.92 16.59
N ILE A 113 -24.69 24.38 16.67
CA ILE A 113 -23.89 23.97 15.50
C ILE A 113 -24.60 22.85 14.70
N GLN A 114 -25.34 22.01 15.40
CA GLN A 114 -26.12 20.92 14.81
C GLN A 114 -27.60 21.31 14.53
N ASP A 115 -27.96 22.61 14.45
CA ASP A 115 -29.32 23.08 14.16
C ASP A 115 -29.78 22.67 12.75
N LYS A 116 -30.64 21.64 12.67
CA LYS A 116 -31.16 21.16 11.39
C LYS A 116 -32.25 22.09 10.87
N GLY A 117 -31.98 22.77 9.76
CA GLY A 117 -32.96 23.60 9.06
C GLY A 117 -33.13 25.01 9.61
N GLN A 118 -32.13 25.54 10.32
CA GLN A 118 -32.08 26.92 10.81
C GLN A 118 -33.26 27.33 11.69
N GLN A 119 -33.76 26.43 12.54
CA GLN A 119 -35.00 26.69 13.29
C GLN A 119 -34.82 27.77 14.37
N ARG A 120 -33.58 28.05 14.78
CA ARG A 120 -33.29 28.88 15.97
C ARG A 120 -32.93 30.33 15.66
N ASN A 121 -32.39 30.64 14.48
CA ASN A 121 -31.99 32.00 14.05
C ASN A 121 -31.22 32.80 15.14
N PHE A 122 -30.28 32.14 15.81
CA PHE A 122 -29.46 32.75 16.84
C PHE A 122 -27.98 32.53 16.52
N ILE A 123 -27.16 33.57 16.70
CA ILE A 123 -25.71 33.50 16.51
C ILE A 123 -25.08 33.40 17.90
N PRO A 124 -24.50 32.25 18.28
CA PRO A 124 -23.82 32.08 19.56
C PRO A 124 -22.71 33.10 19.76
N TYR A 125 -22.43 33.42 21.02
CA TYR A 125 -21.33 34.30 21.37
C TYR A 125 -20.00 33.66 20.96
N ALA A 126 -19.17 34.42 20.26
CA ALA A 126 -17.88 33.97 19.77
C ALA A 126 -16.85 33.81 20.90
N ASP A 127 -16.89 34.75 21.85
CA ASP A 127 -15.95 34.93 22.95
C ASP A 127 -16.47 35.98 23.96
N LEU A 128 -15.70 36.27 25.01
CA LEU A 128 -16.04 37.27 26.03
C LEU A 128 -16.23 38.67 25.44
N LEU A 129 -15.39 39.07 24.48
CA LEU A 129 -15.45 40.43 23.93
C LEU A 129 -16.73 40.61 23.10
N ASP A 130 -17.12 39.58 22.35
CA ASP A 130 -18.41 39.55 21.66
C ASP A 130 -19.60 39.60 22.64
N ALA A 131 -19.51 38.94 23.79
CA ALA A 131 -20.52 39.06 24.85
C ALA A 131 -20.59 40.49 25.44
N LEU A 132 -19.44 41.13 25.66
CA LEU A 132 -19.38 42.53 26.14
C LEU A 132 -19.92 43.52 25.09
N GLU A 133 -19.67 43.29 23.81
CA GLU A 133 -20.18 44.13 22.73
C GLU A 133 -21.71 44.06 22.60
N ARG A 134 -22.28 42.86 22.76
CA ARG A 134 -23.72 42.62 22.62
C ARG A 134 -24.51 42.91 23.89
N GLU A 135 -23.97 42.54 25.05
CA GLU A 135 -24.69 42.57 26.32
C GLU A 135 -24.10 43.53 27.35
N GLY A 136 -22.90 44.08 27.14
CA GLY A 136 -22.25 44.98 28.07
C GLY A 136 -22.87 46.39 28.12
N ALA A 137 -22.25 47.26 28.91
CA ALA A 137 -22.68 48.64 29.03
C ALA A 137 -22.52 49.41 27.71
N ASN A 138 -23.50 50.23 27.40
CA ASN A 138 -23.56 51.07 26.21
C ASN A 138 -24.21 52.41 26.53
N ASP A 139 -24.40 53.28 25.53
CA ASP A 139 -24.95 54.62 25.75
C ASP A 139 -26.41 54.61 26.26
N LYS A 140 -27.16 53.52 26.04
CA LYS A 140 -28.54 53.37 26.54
C LYS A 140 -28.58 52.77 27.94
N THR A 141 -27.68 51.82 28.23
CA THR A 141 -27.56 51.14 29.52
C THR A 141 -26.12 51.28 30.01
N PRO A 142 -25.76 52.39 30.67
CA PRO A 142 -24.36 52.68 31.04
C PRO A 142 -23.83 51.78 32.17
N PHE A 143 -24.71 51.09 32.90
CA PHE A 143 -24.33 50.14 33.94
C PHE A 143 -24.99 48.79 33.68
N VAL A 144 -24.18 47.73 33.63
CA VAL A 144 -24.66 46.37 33.38
C VAL A 144 -24.02 45.38 34.34
N LEU A 145 -24.83 44.49 34.90
CA LEU A 145 -24.37 43.29 35.60
C LEU A 145 -24.58 42.09 34.68
N LEU A 146 -23.51 41.34 34.39
CA LEU A 146 -23.49 40.22 33.46
C LEU A 146 -23.00 38.96 34.17
N LYS A 147 -23.71 37.85 33.95
CA LYS A 147 -23.26 36.51 34.33
C LYS A 147 -22.91 35.73 33.07
N ILE A 148 -21.69 35.23 33.04
CA ILE A 148 -21.20 34.38 31.97
C ILE A 148 -20.98 32.99 32.54
N VAL A 149 -21.57 31.98 31.93
CA VAL A 149 -21.24 30.59 32.19
C VAL A 149 -20.38 30.07 31.04
N THR A 150 -19.33 29.32 31.35
CA THR A 150 -18.40 28.80 30.34
C THR A 150 -17.95 27.38 30.66
N TYR A 151 -17.59 26.63 29.61
CA TYR A 151 -16.89 25.34 29.74
C TYR A 151 -15.38 25.48 29.50
N ASP A 152 -14.90 26.68 29.18
CA ASP A 152 -13.49 26.95 28.91
C ASP A 152 -12.63 26.93 30.20
N PHE A 153 -11.32 26.96 30.01
CA PHE A 153 -10.38 27.09 31.11
C PHE A 153 -10.27 28.54 31.62
N HIS A 154 -9.65 28.70 32.80
CA HIS A 154 -9.35 30.02 33.36
C HIS A 154 -8.66 30.93 32.36
N TRP A 155 -9.18 32.15 32.25
CA TRP A 155 -8.58 33.19 31.43
C TRP A 155 -7.23 33.62 32.01
N LEU A 156 -6.14 33.34 31.28
CA LEU A 156 -4.76 33.64 31.70
C LEU A 156 -4.05 34.66 30.79
N TYR A 157 -4.77 35.38 29.94
CA TYR A 157 -4.19 36.34 29.00
C TYR A 157 -4.00 37.73 29.61
N ASP A 158 -2.81 38.30 29.39
CA ASP A 158 -2.41 39.68 29.73
C ASP A 158 -2.07 40.41 28.43
N GLY A 159 -2.62 41.61 28.23
CA GLY A 159 -2.31 42.45 27.07
C GLY A 159 -3.49 43.16 26.41
N GLU A 160 -3.21 43.73 25.24
CA GLU A 160 -4.18 44.52 24.46
C GLU A 160 -4.77 43.74 23.28
N ILE A 161 -6.08 43.79 23.12
CA ILE A 161 -6.81 43.20 21.98
C ILE A 161 -7.53 44.31 21.22
N LYS A 162 -7.29 44.44 19.91
CA LYS A 162 -7.98 45.41 19.05
C LYS A 162 -9.04 44.71 18.23
N ARG A 163 -10.31 45.07 18.39
CA ARG A 163 -11.45 44.48 17.68
C ARG A 163 -12.54 45.53 17.44
N ASN A 164 -13.14 45.52 16.25
CA ASN A 164 -14.27 46.40 15.89
C ASN A 164 -14.01 47.90 16.18
N GLY A 165 -12.77 48.37 16.01
CA GLY A 165 -12.36 49.74 16.29
C GLY A 165 -12.24 50.09 17.78
N ARG A 166 -12.37 49.12 18.69
CA ARG A 166 -12.13 49.25 20.13
C ARG A 166 -10.81 48.61 20.52
N CYS A 167 -10.17 49.16 21.56
CA CYS A 167 -8.98 48.58 22.18
C CYS A 167 -9.35 48.08 23.57
N TYR A 168 -9.27 46.77 23.78
CA TYR A 168 -9.51 46.11 25.05
C TYR A 168 -8.17 45.91 25.76
N VAL A 169 -7.96 46.61 26.86
CA VAL A 169 -6.75 46.50 27.69
C VAL A 169 -7.08 45.60 28.88
N ILE A 170 -6.43 44.44 28.96
CA ILE A 170 -6.69 43.45 30.01
C ILE A 170 -5.58 43.55 31.04
N ASN A 171 -5.94 43.87 32.28
CA ASN A 171 -5.01 44.00 33.40
C ASN A 171 -5.26 42.87 34.42
N PRO A 172 -4.47 41.79 34.40
CA PRO A 172 -4.48 40.81 35.46
C PRO A 172 -3.68 41.37 36.64
N GLU A 173 -4.36 41.92 37.65
CA GLU A 173 -3.63 42.33 38.85
C GLU A 173 -3.20 41.09 39.65
N ARG A 174 -1.90 40.77 39.60
CA ARG A 174 -1.27 39.92 40.60
C ARG A 174 -1.16 40.72 41.89
N MET A 175 -1.76 40.24 42.97
CA MET A 175 -1.52 40.73 44.32
C MET A 175 -0.04 40.52 44.72
N SER A 176 0.84 41.39 44.24
CA SER A 176 2.19 41.53 44.76
C SER A 176 2.53 43.01 44.86
N SER A 177 2.49 43.49 46.10
CA SER A 177 3.00 44.77 46.62
C SER A 177 2.37 46.06 46.10
N PHE A 178 1.52 46.63 46.96
CA PHE A 178 1.12 48.05 47.03
C PHE A 178 2.31 49.04 47.24
N ASN A 179 3.55 48.69 46.87
CA ASN A 179 4.77 49.43 47.22
C ASN A 179 5.81 49.53 46.09
N THR A 180 5.40 49.68 44.83
CA THR A 180 6.31 50.17 43.77
C THR A 180 6.04 51.65 43.48
N SER A 181 7.13 52.41 43.61
CA SER A 181 7.24 53.86 43.62
C SER A 181 6.66 54.55 42.39
N ALA A 182 6.07 55.72 42.63
CA ALA A 182 5.47 56.66 41.69
C ALA A 182 6.45 57.31 40.68
N VAL A 183 7.49 56.62 40.22
CA VAL A 183 8.57 57.21 39.40
C VAL A 183 8.43 56.92 37.90
N ASP A 184 7.71 55.87 37.49
CA ASP A 184 7.61 55.50 36.06
C ASP A 184 6.29 55.91 35.40
N LYS A 185 5.37 56.58 36.11
CA LYS A 185 4.04 56.97 35.57
C LYS A 185 4.06 58.23 34.68
N GLU A 186 5.12 59.03 34.70
CA GLU A 186 5.16 60.30 33.96
C GLU A 186 5.65 60.18 32.49
N GLU A 187 6.29 59.08 32.08
CA GLU A 187 6.78 58.92 30.70
C GLU A 187 5.80 58.22 29.73
N GLU A 188 4.80 57.46 30.22
CA GLU A 188 3.78 56.82 29.35
C GLU A 188 2.56 57.73 29.06
N GLU A 189 2.27 58.72 29.91
CA GLU A 189 1.11 59.63 29.72
C GLU A 189 1.24 60.57 28.50
N GLN A 190 2.41 60.69 27.88
CA GLN A 190 2.62 61.59 26.73
C GLN A 190 2.41 60.96 25.34
N LYS A 191 2.06 59.66 25.23
CA LYS A 191 1.77 59.01 23.93
C LYS A 191 0.30 58.61 23.69
N GLU A 192 -0.59 58.74 24.67
CA GLU A 192 -1.98 58.24 24.58
C GLU A 192 -2.99 59.19 23.88
N SER A 193 -2.55 60.33 23.36
CA SER A 193 -3.47 61.29 22.73
C SER A 193 -3.89 60.86 21.31
N LYS A 194 -4.80 59.86 21.17
CA LYS A 194 -5.75 59.73 20.04
C LYS A 194 -6.67 58.49 20.02
N ILE A 195 -6.65 57.57 20.99
CA ILE A 195 -7.53 56.39 20.93
C ILE A 195 -8.87 56.70 21.61
N GLU A 196 -9.82 57.26 20.86
CA GLU A 196 -11.24 57.26 21.27
C GLU A 196 -11.73 55.80 21.25
N ASN A 197 -12.27 55.29 22.39
CA ASN A 197 -12.83 53.95 22.61
C ASN A 197 -11.90 52.85 23.19
N VAL A 198 -11.26 53.13 24.32
CA VAL A 198 -10.58 52.11 25.15
C VAL A 198 -11.55 51.45 26.13
N VAL A 199 -11.50 50.13 26.24
CA VAL A 199 -12.22 49.31 27.23
C VAL A 199 -11.19 48.68 28.16
N THR A 200 -11.21 49.03 29.44
CA THR A 200 -10.28 48.47 30.44
C THR A 200 -10.96 47.31 31.14
N ILE A 201 -10.38 46.11 31.08
CA ILE A 201 -10.86 44.90 31.73
C ILE A 201 -9.95 44.60 32.93
N GLU A 202 -10.46 44.81 34.13
CA GLU A 202 -9.82 44.40 35.38
C GLU A 202 -10.29 43.00 35.76
N MET A 203 -9.35 42.08 36.00
CA MET A 203 -9.66 40.70 36.37
C MET A 203 -9.31 40.43 37.83
N ARG A 204 -10.24 39.80 38.57
CA ARG A 204 -10.07 39.36 39.95
C ARG A 204 -10.63 37.97 40.16
N ASP A 205 -10.00 37.19 41.02
CA ASP A 205 -10.63 35.99 41.56
C ASP A 205 -11.44 36.33 42.79
N ILE A 206 -12.64 35.75 42.94
CA ILE A 206 -13.43 35.97 44.16
C ILE A 206 -12.68 35.47 45.40
N ARG A 207 -11.83 34.46 45.25
CA ARG A 207 -10.99 33.93 46.35
C ARG A 207 -9.90 34.89 46.80
N ASP A 208 -9.60 35.92 46.00
CA ASP A 208 -8.64 36.96 46.39
C ASP A 208 -9.17 37.82 47.55
N PHE A 209 -10.47 37.72 47.87
CA PHE A 209 -11.12 38.46 48.95
C PHE A 209 -11.38 37.57 50.17
N GLU A 210 -10.54 37.69 51.20
CA GLU A 210 -10.70 36.92 52.45
C GLU A 210 -11.94 37.36 53.26
N TYR A 211 -12.30 38.64 53.19
CA TYR A 211 -13.37 39.24 54.00
C TYR A 211 -14.46 39.90 53.13
N GLU A 212 -15.72 39.78 53.58
CA GLU A 212 -16.88 40.44 52.95
C GLU A 212 -16.71 41.97 52.87
N SER A 213 -16.09 42.58 53.88
CA SER A 213 -15.84 44.03 53.92
C SER A 213 -14.98 44.49 52.76
N ASP A 214 -13.96 43.70 52.42
CA ASP A 214 -12.93 44.07 51.45
C ASP A 214 -13.49 43.95 50.04
N PHE A 215 -14.22 42.86 49.78
CA PHE A 215 -14.97 42.69 48.55
C PHE A 215 -16.02 43.79 48.36
N PHE A 216 -16.82 44.09 49.38
CA PHE A 216 -17.86 45.11 49.29
C PHE A 216 -17.29 46.52 49.09
N ALA A 217 -16.18 46.84 49.78
CA ALA A 217 -15.45 48.11 49.59
C ALA A 217 -14.93 48.23 48.16
N HIS A 218 -14.27 47.18 47.64
CA HIS A 218 -13.79 47.12 46.26
C HIS A 218 -14.92 47.33 45.24
N MET A 219 -16.07 46.67 45.43
CA MET A 219 -17.24 46.87 44.56
C MET A 219 -17.77 48.30 44.60
N CYS A 220 -17.84 48.91 45.79
CA CYS A 220 -18.24 50.31 45.93
C CYS A 220 -17.25 51.26 45.24
N ASP A 221 -15.95 51.00 45.35
CA ASP A 221 -14.91 51.80 44.71
C ASP A 221 -14.95 51.66 43.19
N PHE A 222 -15.14 50.45 42.65
CA PHE A 222 -15.31 50.23 41.20
C PHE A 222 -16.45 51.07 40.60
N PHE A 223 -17.61 51.11 41.27
CA PHE A 223 -18.75 51.92 40.81
C PHE A 223 -18.53 53.42 40.98
N ARG A 224 -17.79 53.86 42.03
CA ARG A 224 -17.51 55.28 42.30
C ARG A 224 -16.37 55.85 41.45
N ASN A 225 -15.38 55.05 41.12
CA ASN A 225 -14.15 55.50 40.47
C ASN A 225 -14.42 55.99 39.06
N GLN A 226 -14.12 57.28 38.83
CA GLN A 226 -13.98 57.83 37.49
C GLN A 226 -12.75 57.18 36.87
N SER A 227 -12.91 56.64 35.67
CA SER A 227 -11.79 56.01 34.95
C SER A 227 -10.62 57.00 34.85
N PRO A 228 -9.37 56.58 35.15
CA PRO A 228 -8.21 57.46 35.07
C PRO A 228 -7.94 57.97 33.65
N GLN A 229 -8.45 57.31 32.61
CA GLN A 229 -8.18 57.61 31.20
C GLN A 229 -9.19 58.57 30.50
N GLY A 230 -9.92 59.38 31.26
CA GLY A 230 -10.74 60.48 30.69
C GLY A 230 -12.10 60.08 30.10
N ARG A 231 -12.77 61.07 29.49
CA ARG A 231 -14.18 61.00 29.03
C ARG A 231 -14.37 59.94 27.94
N GLY A 232 -15.27 58.98 28.17
CA GLY A 232 -15.70 57.97 27.19
C GLY A 232 -15.13 56.56 27.36
N SER A 233 -14.37 56.29 28.43
CA SER A 233 -13.82 54.96 28.71
C SER A 233 -14.86 54.01 29.34
N HIS A 234 -14.84 52.75 28.90
CA HIS A 234 -15.68 51.68 29.45
C HIS A 234 -14.83 50.82 30.40
N SER A 235 -15.15 50.81 31.70
CA SER A 235 -14.47 49.92 32.66
C SER A 235 -15.27 48.64 32.86
N VAL A 236 -14.60 47.49 32.80
CA VAL A 236 -15.16 46.17 33.02
C VAL A 236 -14.44 45.52 34.19
N LEU A 237 -15.18 45.05 35.19
CA LEU A 237 -14.64 44.22 36.28
C LEU A 237 -15.08 42.78 36.05
N LEU A 238 -14.14 41.87 35.87
CA LEU A 238 -14.36 40.45 35.66
C LEU A 238 -13.97 39.68 36.92
N LEU A 239 -14.95 39.00 37.51
CA LEU A 239 -14.82 38.19 38.71
C LEU A 239 -14.87 36.70 38.32
N SER A 240 -13.75 35.98 38.46
CA SER A 240 -13.69 34.54 38.21
C SER A 240 -14.29 33.74 39.37
N CYS A 241 -15.17 32.79 39.02
CA CYS A 241 -15.81 31.85 39.93
C CYS A 241 -15.49 30.42 39.46
N ASP A 242 -14.59 29.73 40.16
CA ASP A 242 -14.24 28.33 39.89
C ASP A 242 -15.45 27.39 39.88
N PRO A 243 -15.35 26.23 39.19
CA PRO A 243 -16.38 25.21 39.26
C PRO A 243 -16.64 24.83 40.73
N PRO A 244 -17.91 24.84 41.18
CA PRO A 244 -18.21 24.65 42.59
C PRO A 244 -17.84 23.23 43.04
N MET A 245 -16.84 23.09 43.90
CA MET A 245 -16.44 21.79 44.45
C MET A 245 -17.40 21.27 45.53
N ASN A 246 -18.13 22.18 46.18
CA ASN A 246 -19.11 21.88 47.22
C ASN A 246 -20.22 22.95 47.25
N ASP A 247 -21.28 22.69 48.02
CA ASP A 247 -22.40 23.63 48.15
C ASP A 247 -21.99 24.94 48.84
N ASP A 248 -20.97 24.92 49.71
CA ASP A 248 -20.49 26.12 50.42
C ASP A 248 -19.88 27.15 49.45
N MET A 249 -19.16 26.71 48.41
CA MET A 249 -18.64 27.58 47.36
C MET A 249 -19.77 28.25 46.56
N VAL A 250 -20.86 27.53 46.28
CA VAL A 250 -22.03 28.11 45.60
C VAL A 250 -22.66 29.19 46.47
N VAL A 251 -22.81 28.94 47.77
CA VAL A 251 -23.31 29.93 48.73
C VAL A 251 -22.40 31.15 48.76
N HIS A 252 -21.08 30.95 48.74
CA HIS A 252 -20.11 32.03 48.70
C HIS A 252 -20.27 32.91 47.44
N TYR A 253 -20.44 32.30 46.26
CA TYR A 253 -20.69 33.06 45.02
C TYR A 253 -22.04 33.78 45.01
N LEU A 254 -23.08 33.17 45.58
CA LEU A 254 -24.39 33.83 45.75
C LEU A 254 -24.31 35.01 46.73
N HIS A 255 -23.51 34.90 47.79
CA HIS A 255 -23.26 36.00 48.72
C HIS A 255 -22.49 37.14 48.04
N ALA A 256 -21.44 36.82 47.27
CA ALA A 256 -20.73 37.80 46.45
C ALA A 256 -21.69 38.51 45.47
N GLN A 257 -22.56 37.76 44.79
CA GLN A 257 -23.59 38.33 43.93
C GLN A 257 -24.50 39.31 44.68
N TYR A 258 -24.97 38.94 45.87
CA TYR A 258 -25.79 39.81 46.72
C TYR A 258 -25.06 41.11 47.09
N LEU A 259 -23.76 41.03 47.42
CA LEU A 259 -22.95 42.20 47.74
C LEU A 259 -22.75 43.12 46.54
N ILE A 260 -22.58 42.56 45.33
CA ILE A 260 -22.54 43.33 44.08
C ILE A 260 -23.88 44.05 43.87
N GLU A 261 -25.01 43.34 44.01
CA GLU A 261 -26.34 43.93 43.88
C GLU A 261 -26.60 45.04 44.89
N LYS A 262 -26.13 44.86 46.14
CA LYS A 262 -26.21 45.87 47.20
C LYS A 262 -25.36 47.09 46.87
N ALA A 263 -24.13 46.91 46.40
CA ALA A 263 -23.25 48.00 45.97
C ALA A 263 -23.85 48.75 44.77
N TYR A 264 -24.35 48.02 43.77
CA TYR A 264 -25.04 48.57 42.61
C TYR A 264 -26.29 49.36 43.00
N THR A 265 -27.12 48.85 43.90
CA THR A 265 -28.34 49.54 44.35
C THR A 265 -28.02 50.80 45.15
N ASN A 266 -26.98 50.75 45.99
CA ASN A 266 -26.50 51.92 46.73
C ASN A 266 -26.01 53.00 45.76
N PHE A 267 -25.24 52.62 44.74
CA PHE A 267 -24.81 53.51 43.68
C PHE A 267 -26.00 54.06 42.88
N ALA A 268 -26.96 53.21 42.51
CA ALA A 268 -28.17 53.57 41.78
C ALA A 268 -29.01 54.65 42.49
N LYS A 269 -29.12 54.55 43.83
CA LYS A 269 -29.85 55.51 44.66
C LYS A 269 -29.14 56.86 44.80
N LEU A 270 -27.83 56.91 44.61
CA LEU A 270 -27.01 58.10 44.85
C LEU A 270 -27.02 59.14 43.72
N GLY A 271 -27.58 58.85 42.53
CA GLY A 271 -27.55 59.81 41.44
C GLY A 271 -28.74 59.81 40.49
N ASN A 272 -29.75 60.62 40.80
CA ASN A 272 -30.64 61.13 39.75
C ASN A 272 -30.09 62.39 39.05
N ASP A 273 -29.15 63.13 39.68
CA ASP A 273 -28.68 64.43 39.16
C ASP A 273 -27.25 64.40 38.57
N THR A 274 -26.40 63.43 38.96
CA THR A 274 -25.00 63.33 38.49
C THR A 274 -24.81 62.49 37.22
N TRP A 275 -25.83 61.72 36.81
CA TRP A 275 -25.71 60.70 35.77
C TRP A 275 -25.78 61.27 34.35
N GLN A 276 -26.48 62.39 34.17
CA GLN A 276 -26.66 63.01 32.85
C GLN A 276 -25.38 63.68 32.32
N ASN A 277 -24.38 63.93 33.18
CA ASN A 277 -23.15 64.64 32.82
C ASN A 277 -21.92 63.73 32.61
N ALA A 278 -22.00 62.44 32.91
CA ALA A 278 -20.87 61.53 32.84
C ALA A 278 -21.11 60.40 31.83
N SER A 279 -20.33 60.36 30.74
CA SER A 279 -20.31 59.30 29.73
C SER A 279 -19.63 58.00 30.22
N LEU A 280 -19.81 57.66 31.50
CA LEU A 280 -19.17 56.52 32.15
C LEU A 280 -19.94 55.23 31.84
N LYS A 281 -19.27 54.24 31.25
CA LYS A 281 -19.81 52.90 31.02
C LYS A 281 -19.11 51.92 31.97
N LYS A 282 -19.88 51.17 32.76
CA LYS A 282 -19.35 50.18 33.71
C LYS A 282 -20.06 48.84 33.52
N THR A 283 -19.28 47.75 33.45
CA THR A 283 -19.83 46.39 33.40
C THR A 283 -19.17 45.53 34.47
N VAL A 284 -19.96 44.87 35.30
CA VAL A 284 -19.46 43.83 36.21
C VAL A 284 -19.83 42.48 35.61
N VAL A 285 -18.84 41.62 35.43
CA VAL A 285 -18.99 40.28 34.86
C VAL A 285 -18.62 39.26 35.92
N MET A 286 -19.56 38.38 36.28
CA MET A 286 -19.22 37.16 37.03
C MET A 286 -19.08 35.99 36.04
N VAL A 287 -17.90 35.41 35.96
CA VAL A 287 -17.60 34.27 35.07
C VAL A 287 -17.62 32.98 35.89
N PHE A 288 -18.60 32.13 35.63
CA PHE A 288 -18.75 30.82 36.25
C PHE A 288 -18.17 29.74 35.34
N TYR A 289 -17.04 29.18 35.74
CA TYR A 289 -16.46 28.01 35.09
C TYR A 289 -17.27 26.77 35.47
N CYS A 290 -17.69 25.98 34.49
CA CYS A 290 -18.47 24.78 34.71
C CYS A 290 -17.83 23.59 34.01
N ASN A 291 -18.00 22.40 34.59
CA ASN A 291 -17.62 21.16 33.93
C ASN A 291 -18.78 20.66 33.06
N ARG A 292 -18.47 20.11 31.89
CA ARG A 292 -19.49 19.47 31.05
C ARG A 292 -20.05 18.23 31.78
N PRO A 293 -21.37 18.01 31.77
CA PRO A 293 -21.98 16.89 32.48
C PRO A 293 -21.51 15.55 31.88
N THR A 294 -20.77 14.75 32.65
CA THR A 294 -20.25 13.46 32.18
C THR A 294 -21.38 12.47 31.90
N ILE A 295 -21.42 11.94 30.68
CA ILE A 295 -22.33 10.86 30.28
C ILE A 295 -21.80 9.55 30.88
N THR A 296 -22.19 9.25 32.11
CA THR A 296 -22.20 7.85 32.57
C THR A 296 -23.39 7.16 31.91
N ASP A 297 -23.16 6.03 31.23
CA ASP A 297 -24.18 5.15 30.61
C ASP A 297 -25.52 5.20 31.35
N ALA A 298 -26.62 5.35 30.61
CA ALA A 298 -27.97 5.32 31.18
C ALA A 298 -28.21 4.07 32.05
N SER A 299 -27.55 2.94 31.73
CA SER A 299 -27.60 1.70 32.52
C SER A 299 -26.85 1.79 33.88
N LYS A 300 -25.76 2.58 33.94
CA LYS A 300 -25.04 2.89 35.18
C LYS A 300 -25.74 3.96 35.99
N GLN A 301 -26.32 4.98 35.35
CA GLN A 301 -27.15 5.98 36.04
C GLN A 301 -28.39 5.35 36.65
N GLU A 302 -29.08 4.41 36.01
CA GLU A 302 -30.24 3.76 36.61
C GLU A 302 -29.84 2.91 37.83
N LYS A 303 -28.69 2.23 37.80
CA LYS A 303 -28.13 1.51 38.96
C LYS A 303 -27.68 2.46 40.07
N LEU A 304 -27.02 3.56 39.73
CA LEU A 304 -26.57 4.58 40.69
C LEU A 304 -27.76 5.34 41.30
N HIS A 305 -28.81 5.60 40.51
CA HIS A 305 -30.03 6.28 40.94
C HIS A 305 -30.94 5.36 41.77
N LYS A 306 -30.92 4.03 41.52
CA LYS A 306 -31.50 3.01 42.40
C LYS A 306 -30.73 2.86 43.72
N LEU A 307 -29.38 2.95 43.69
CA LEU A 307 -28.54 2.98 44.90
C LEU A 307 -28.68 4.28 45.71
N LYS A 308 -28.68 5.45 45.06
CA LYS A 308 -28.87 6.76 45.70
C LYS A 308 -30.30 6.91 46.26
N LYS A 309 -31.32 6.29 45.66
CA LYS A 309 -32.69 6.23 46.24
C LYS A 309 -32.75 5.42 47.54
N THR A 310 -31.84 4.48 47.76
CA THR A 310 -31.80 3.64 48.98
C THR A 310 -30.92 4.26 50.08
N LEU A 311 -30.01 5.17 49.75
CA LEU A 311 -29.10 5.82 50.70
C LEU A 311 -29.43 7.32 50.86
N HIS A 312 -30.44 7.62 51.69
CA HIS A 312 -30.83 8.97 52.14
C HIS A 312 -31.14 10.02 51.05
N LYS A 313 -32.34 10.59 51.16
CA LYS A 313 -32.91 11.70 50.37
C LYS A 313 -32.21 13.05 50.66
N LYS A 314 -30.88 13.11 50.58
CA LYS A 314 -30.12 14.36 50.63
C LYS A 314 -29.69 14.73 49.22
N THR A 315 -30.36 15.75 48.70
CA THR A 315 -29.88 16.73 47.70
C THR A 315 -28.68 16.28 46.88
N THR A 316 -28.92 15.95 45.60
CA THR A 316 -27.88 16.08 44.56
C THR A 316 -27.33 17.50 44.66
N GLY A 317 -26.11 17.64 45.20
CA GLY A 317 -25.49 18.94 45.43
C GLY A 317 -25.28 19.71 44.12
N PHE A 318 -25.19 21.03 44.21
CA PHE A 318 -25.00 21.92 43.06
C PHE A 318 -23.69 21.64 42.28
N ALA A 319 -22.76 20.91 42.89
CA ALA A 319 -21.49 20.49 42.31
C ALA A 319 -21.63 19.63 41.02
N GLU A 320 -22.75 18.89 40.81
CA GLU A 320 -22.95 18.10 39.58
C GLU A 320 -23.42 18.95 38.37
N TYR A 321 -23.90 20.19 38.58
CA TYR A 321 -24.64 20.97 37.57
C TYR A 321 -24.16 22.40 37.34
N GLY A 322 -23.16 22.87 38.11
CA GLY A 322 -22.63 24.23 37.98
C GLY A 322 -23.56 25.32 38.54
N HIS A 323 -23.43 26.56 38.04
CA HIS A 323 -24.24 27.69 38.51
C HIS A 323 -25.68 27.63 37.96
N PRO A 324 -26.73 27.75 38.80
CA PRO A 324 -28.11 27.65 38.36
C PRO A 324 -28.56 28.84 37.50
N LEU A 325 -29.26 28.55 36.39
CA LEU A 325 -29.90 29.51 35.50
C LEU A 325 -31.22 29.98 36.10
N ILE A 326 -31.11 30.94 37.01
CA ILE A 326 -32.24 31.64 37.64
C ILE A 326 -32.17 33.10 37.20
N ILE A 327 -33.15 33.52 36.40
CA ILE A 327 -33.17 34.85 35.80
C ILE A 327 -33.68 35.87 36.81
N SER A 328 -32.89 36.92 37.02
CA SER A 328 -33.30 38.10 37.76
C SER A 328 -33.49 39.29 36.81
N GLY A 329 -34.26 40.30 37.21
CA GLY A 329 -34.42 41.51 36.40
C GLY A 329 -33.17 42.41 36.35
N ILE A 330 -32.11 42.08 37.09
CA ILE A 330 -30.90 42.92 37.23
C ILE A 330 -29.74 42.34 36.42
N TRP A 331 -29.55 41.01 36.48
CA TRP A 331 -28.45 40.33 35.79
C TRP A 331 -28.85 39.87 34.40
N ARG A 332 -27.98 40.13 33.41
CA ARG A 332 -28.02 39.47 32.11
C ARG A 332 -27.30 38.13 32.22
N HIS A 333 -27.86 37.07 31.64
CA HIS A 333 -27.28 35.72 31.67
C HIS A 333 -26.92 35.29 30.25
N VAL A 334 -25.66 34.88 30.06
CA VAL A 334 -25.18 34.34 28.79
C VAL A 334 -24.28 33.14 29.01
N PHE A 335 -24.29 32.24 28.02
CA PHE A 335 -23.32 31.17 27.90
C PHE A 335 -22.30 31.53 26.83
N VAL A 336 -21.01 31.41 27.16
CA VAL A 336 -19.89 31.65 26.25
C VAL A 336 -18.99 30.41 26.32
N ASP A 337 -18.96 29.61 25.26
CA ASP A 337 -18.27 28.31 25.29
C ASP A 337 -16.75 28.45 25.41
N ALA A 338 -16.15 29.38 24.66
CA ALA A 338 -14.73 29.70 24.71
C ALA A 338 -14.57 31.19 25.04
N LEU A 339 -13.78 31.53 26.05
CA LEU A 339 -13.70 32.92 26.51
C LEU A 339 -12.77 33.76 25.63
N LEU A 340 -11.61 33.24 25.24
CA LEU A 340 -10.62 33.99 24.47
C LEU A 340 -11.03 34.12 22.98
N PRO A 341 -10.74 35.27 22.33
CA PRO A 341 -10.86 35.38 20.88
C PRO A 341 -9.96 34.35 20.16
N SER A 342 -10.46 33.79 19.07
CA SER A 342 -9.80 32.70 18.33
C SER A 342 -8.41 33.09 17.81
N GLU A 343 -8.20 34.36 17.44
CA GLU A 343 -6.93 34.88 16.96
C GLU A 343 -5.86 34.90 18.05
N VAL A 344 -6.29 35.14 19.30
CA VAL A 344 -5.39 35.19 20.47
C VAL A 344 -5.06 33.77 20.94
N SER A 345 -6.05 32.87 20.99
CA SER A 345 -5.83 31.47 21.35
C SER A 345 -5.22 30.62 20.23
N LYS A 346 -5.11 31.17 19.01
CA LYS A 346 -4.69 30.46 17.78
C LYS A 346 -5.57 29.25 17.46
N GLU A 347 -6.85 29.33 17.80
CA GLU A 347 -7.85 28.29 17.54
C GLU A 347 -8.71 28.65 16.32
N VAL A 348 -9.47 27.69 15.79
CA VAL A 348 -10.40 27.94 14.68
C VAL A 348 -11.76 28.33 15.25
N GLN A 349 -12.29 29.48 14.86
CA GLN A 349 -13.63 29.89 15.28
C GLN A 349 -14.70 28.97 14.69
N ILE A 350 -15.62 28.48 15.55
CA ILE A 350 -16.68 27.53 15.16
C ILE A 350 -18.10 27.95 15.56
N ASN A 351 -18.28 29.10 16.22
CA ASN A 351 -19.57 29.47 16.82
C ASN A 351 -20.71 29.67 15.80
N ASP A 352 -20.38 30.05 14.56
CA ASP A 352 -21.32 30.28 13.46
C ASP A 352 -21.30 29.16 12.41
N VAL A 353 -20.59 28.05 12.69
CA VAL A 353 -20.56 26.88 11.81
C VAL A 353 -21.86 26.10 11.95
N LYS A 354 -22.44 25.73 10.81
CA LYS A 354 -23.60 24.84 10.75
C LYS A 354 -23.25 23.60 9.93
N ILE A 355 -23.22 22.43 10.56
CA ILE A 355 -22.68 21.20 9.96
C ILE A 355 -23.54 20.65 8.83
N PHE A 356 -24.85 20.93 8.85
CA PHE A 356 -25.78 20.51 7.80
C PHE A 356 -25.84 21.49 6.63
N GLU A 357 -25.06 22.57 6.66
CA GLU A 357 -24.92 23.54 5.57
C GLU A 357 -23.54 23.43 4.91
N ASN A 358 -23.34 24.12 3.78
CA ASN A 358 -22.05 24.20 3.10
C ASN A 358 -21.05 25.12 3.86
N SER A 359 -20.87 24.86 5.17
CA SER A 359 -19.95 25.57 6.07
C SER A 359 -18.50 25.07 5.94
N GLN A 360 -18.26 24.06 5.12
CA GLN A 360 -16.95 23.48 4.89
C GLN A 360 -15.96 24.51 4.32
N GLY A 361 -16.38 25.31 3.34
CA GLY A 361 -15.53 26.37 2.79
C GLY A 361 -15.15 27.43 3.84
N LEU A 362 -16.05 27.73 4.77
CA LEU A 362 -15.81 28.67 5.87
C LEU A 362 -14.76 28.13 6.85
N ILE A 363 -14.91 26.88 7.29
CA ILE A 363 -13.95 26.24 8.21
C ILE A 363 -12.58 26.11 7.56
N ILE A 364 -12.53 25.64 6.30
CA ILE A 364 -11.26 25.50 5.57
C ILE A 364 -10.55 26.85 5.46
N LYS A 365 -11.26 27.93 5.13
CA LYS A 365 -10.69 29.29 5.07
C LYS A 365 -10.12 29.74 6.43
N ARG A 366 -10.77 29.39 7.53
CA ARG A 366 -10.27 29.70 8.89
C ARG A 366 -9.10 28.82 9.32
N ILE A 367 -9.06 27.56 8.88
CA ILE A 367 -7.90 26.70 9.07
C ILE A 367 -6.70 27.25 8.30
N GLN A 368 -6.89 27.73 7.06
CA GLN A 368 -5.83 28.33 6.24
C GLN A 368 -5.10 29.49 6.94
N SER A 369 -5.82 30.36 7.66
CA SER A 369 -5.17 31.46 8.40
C SER A 369 -4.27 30.98 9.55
N ASN A 370 -4.51 29.78 10.09
CA ASN A 370 -3.76 29.21 11.21
C ASN A 370 -2.92 27.99 10.83
N SER A 371 -2.92 27.58 9.55
CA SER A 371 -2.42 26.26 9.16
C SER A 371 -0.93 26.13 9.45
N MET A 372 -0.13 27.16 9.16
CA MET A 372 1.32 27.13 9.35
C MET A 372 1.74 26.90 10.80
N GLU A 373 1.04 27.51 11.75
CA GLU A 373 1.31 27.28 13.18
C GLU A 373 0.87 25.88 13.61
N LEU A 374 -0.27 25.39 13.07
CA LEU A 374 -0.71 24.02 13.28
C LEU A 374 0.29 23.00 12.73
N LEU A 375 0.88 23.26 11.55
CA LEU A 375 1.94 22.42 10.98
C LEU A 375 3.14 22.37 11.93
N LYS A 376 3.60 23.53 12.41
CA LYS A 376 4.76 23.63 13.31
C LYS A 376 4.56 22.86 14.61
N ASN A 377 3.37 22.97 15.21
CA ASN A 377 3.03 22.26 16.44
C ASN A 377 2.86 20.75 16.23
N CYS A 378 2.28 20.33 15.11
CA CYS A 378 2.07 18.92 14.81
C CYS A 378 3.35 18.21 14.36
N TYR A 379 4.31 18.94 13.76
CA TYR A 379 5.59 18.39 13.30
C TYR A 379 6.36 17.69 14.43
N GLU A 380 6.56 18.37 15.56
CA GLU A 380 7.29 17.80 16.71
C GLU A 380 6.55 16.60 17.31
N LEU A 381 5.21 16.67 17.37
CA LEU A 381 4.38 15.57 17.85
C LEU A 381 4.46 14.35 16.93
N ALA A 382 4.51 14.57 15.61
CA ALA A 382 4.64 13.51 14.62
C ALA A 382 6.03 12.84 14.67
N LEU A 383 7.10 13.62 14.84
CA LEU A 383 8.45 13.07 15.01
C LEU A 383 8.55 12.10 16.20
N ASN A 384 7.88 12.40 17.31
CA ASN A 384 7.86 11.53 18.49
C ASN A 384 7.15 10.18 18.26
N CYS A 385 6.37 10.07 17.18
CA CYS A 385 5.71 8.82 16.79
C CYS A 385 6.56 7.96 15.84
N ILE A 386 7.71 8.45 15.36
CA ILE A 386 8.60 7.73 14.45
C ILE A 386 9.74 7.08 15.24
N GLN A 387 9.87 5.77 15.13
CA GLN A 387 11.00 5.02 15.68
C GLN A 387 12.12 4.92 14.64
N PHE A 388 13.32 5.37 15.03
CA PHE A 388 14.53 5.23 14.23
C PHE A 388 15.38 4.04 14.70
N PRO A 389 16.00 3.28 13.79
CA PRO A 389 16.93 2.21 14.12
C PRO A 389 18.06 2.69 15.04
N ALA A 390 18.45 1.87 16.04
CA ALA A 390 19.42 2.28 17.07
C ALA A 390 20.78 2.72 16.49
N GLY A 391 21.20 2.14 15.36
CA GLY A 391 22.45 2.48 14.66
C GLY A 391 22.41 3.80 13.87
N CYS A 392 21.22 4.35 13.58
CA CYS A 392 21.05 5.53 12.72
C CYS A 392 20.78 6.83 13.51
N ARG A 393 20.68 6.79 14.85
CA ARG A 393 20.20 7.93 15.66
C ARG A 393 20.98 9.23 15.46
N LYS A 394 22.32 9.17 15.33
CA LYS A 394 23.14 10.36 15.15
C LYS A 394 22.91 11.00 13.78
N VAL A 395 22.89 10.20 12.72
CA VAL A 395 22.64 10.65 11.34
C VAL A 395 21.22 11.22 11.23
N MET A 396 20.23 10.53 11.81
CA MET A 396 18.84 10.95 11.83
C MET A 396 18.63 12.26 12.60
N TYR A 397 19.38 12.51 13.68
CA TYR A 397 19.31 13.79 14.39
C TYR A 397 19.73 14.96 13.48
N ASP A 398 20.81 14.79 12.71
CA ASP A 398 21.27 15.80 11.76
C ASP A 398 20.24 16.01 10.62
N GLU A 399 19.61 14.93 10.14
CA GLU A 399 18.52 14.99 9.16
C GLU A 399 17.29 15.74 9.70
N ILE A 400 16.88 15.47 10.94
CA ILE A 400 15.78 16.18 11.60
C ILE A 400 16.09 17.67 11.70
N GLN A 401 17.31 18.06 12.08
CA GLN A 401 17.68 19.48 12.15
C GLN A 401 17.67 20.15 10.77
N LYS A 402 18.12 19.46 9.71
CA LYS A 402 18.04 19.96 8.33
C LYS A 402 16.60 20.17 7.90
N LEU A 403 15.74 19.18 8.12
CA LEU A 403 14.33 19.26 7.76
C LEU A 403 13.60 20.37 8.53
N ARG A 404 13.91 20.53 9.83
CA ARG A 404 13.43 21.65 10.65
C ARG A 404 13.84 23.00 10.06
N GLY A 405 15.05 23.09 9.51
CA GLY A 405 15.51 24.26 8.77
C GLY A 405 14.64 24.58 7.54
N TYR A 406 14.23 23.57 6.77
CA TYR A 406 13.34 23.74 5.61
C TYR A 406 11.88 24.07 5.98
N LEU A 407 11.45 23.78 7.21
CA LEU A 407 10.11 24.15 7.70
C LEU A 407 10.07 25.51 8.40
N SER A 408 11.22 26.16 8.60
CA SER A 408 11.32 27.47 9.24
C SER A 408 10.92 28.62 8.32
N ASP A 409 10.72 29.83 8.87
CA ASP A 409 10.41 31.03 8.07
C ASP A 409 11.57 31.53 7.22
N SER A 410 12.80 31.11 7.55
CA SER A 410 14.03 31.43 6.82
C SER A 410 14.56 30.23 6.02
N ALA A 411 13.65 29.39 5.53
CA ALA A 411 13.98 28.16 4.83
C ALA A 411 14.81 28.39 3.57
N LYS A 412 15.87 27.56 3.41
CA LYS A 412 16.82 27.65 2.28
C LYS A 412 16.22 27.29 0.92
N ASP A 413 15.08 26.62 0.90
CA ASP A 413 14.32 26.20 -0.28
C ASP A 413 13.19 27.18 -0.64
N ASN A 414 13.22 28.41 -0.08
CA ASN A 414 12.12 29.38 -0.17
C ASN A 414 10.78 28.85 0.36
N GLY A 415 10.81 27.84 1.24
CA GLY A 415 9.62 27.21 1.82
C GLY A 415 8.90 26.25 0.89
N ALA A 416 9.53 25.75 -0.17
CA ALA A 416 8.92 24.81 -1.11
C ALA A 416 8.40 23.53 -0.42
N LEU A 417 9.22 22.88 0.41
CA LEU A 417 8.82 21.69 1.17
C LEU A 417 7.66 22.00 2.12
N ARG A 418 7.75 23.13 2.82
CA ARG A 418 6.72 23.62 3.75
C ARG A 418 5.38 23.83 3.04
N ASN A 419 5.40 24.41 1.84
CA ASN A 419 4.21 24.66 1.04
C ASN A 419 3.55 23.36 0.58
N ILE A 420 4.33 22.34 0.17
CA ILE A 420 3.78 21.04 -0.22
C ILE A 420 3.15 20.30 0.96
N LEU A 421 3.80 20.31 2.12
CA LEU A 421 3.21 19.71 3.32
C LEU A 421 1.93 20.44 3.76
N ASN A 422 1.92 21.77 3.68
CA ASN A 422 0.71 22.57 3.93
C ASN A 422 -0.40 22.23 2.93
N GLN A 423 -0.07 22.11 1.64
CA GLN A 423 -1.01 21.74 0.60
C GLN A 423 -1.65 20.38 0.89
N ARG A 424 -0.86 19.37 1.26
CA ARG A 424 -1.38 18.03 1.60
C ARG A 424 -2.30 18.05 2.81
N VAL A 425 -1.96 18.83 3.83
CA VAL A 425 -2.85 19.05 4.99
C VAL A 425 -4.16 19.68 4.51
N HIS A 426 -4.11 20.68 3.63
CA HIS A 426 -5.31 21.29 3.09
C HIS A 426 -6.17 20.33 2.25
N GLU A 427 -5.57 19.54 1.36
CA GLU A 427 -6.31 18.56 0.54
C GLU A 427 -7.08 17.59 1.43
N ILE A 428 -6.44 17.06 2.47
CA ILE A 428 -7.05 16.07 3.36
C ILE A 428 -8.08 16.70 4.30
N LEU A 429 -7.81 17.90 4.83
CA LEU A 429 -8.78 18.60 5.69
C LEU A 429 -9.99 19.09 4.90
N SER A 430 -9.85 19.23 3.58
CA SER A 430 -10.94 19.63 2.67
C SER A 430 -11.85 18.48 2.27
N GLU A 431 -11.56 17.24 2.66
CA GLU A 431 -12.36 16.07 2.30
C GLU A 431 -13.61 15.93 3.17
N GLU A 432 -14.77 15.68 2.56
CA GLU A 432 -16.05 15.63 3.27
C GLU A 432 -16.17 14.43 4.21
N SER A 433 -15.63 13.28 3.81
CA SER A 433 -15.83 12.01 4.50
C SER A 433 -14.85 11.76 5.64
N TYR A 434 -13.73 12.50 5.71
CA TYR A 434 -12.69 12.29 6.73
C TYR A 434 -11.88 13.54 7.11
N GLY A 435 -12.26 14.72 6.60
CA GLY A 435 -11.56 16.00 6.81
C GLY A 435 -12.04 16.76 8.05
N ALA A 436 -11.97 18.10 8.00
CA ALA A 436 -12.21 18.96 9.16
C ALA A 436 -13.67 18.90 9.67
N ILE A 437 -14.65 18.83 8.77
CA ILE A 437 -16.08 18.72 9.15
C ILE A 437 -16.35 17.40 9.85
N GLU A 438 -15.76 16.31 9.38
CA GLU A 438 -15.92 15.01 10.03
C GLU A 438 -15.25 15.01 11.41
N CYS A 439 -14.09 15.64 11.57
CA CYS A 439 -13.50 15.85 12.90
C CYS A 439 -14.44 16.60 13.85
N LEU A 440 -15.15 17.62 13.38
CA LEU A 440 -16.13 18.35 14.19
C LEU A 440 -17.36 17.48 14.53
N LYS A 441 -17.88 16.70 13.57
CA LYS A 441 -18.96 15.74 13.82
C LYS A 441 -18.56 14.68 14.83
N GLU A 442 -17.34 14.14 14.73
CA GLU A 442 -16.79 13.18 15.68
C GLU A 442 -16.76 13.78 17.09
N VAL A 443 -16.27 15.01 17.27
CA VAL A 443 -16.25 15.68 18.58
C VAL A 443 -17.67 15.89 19.13
N LEU A 444 -18.65 16.15 18.27
CA LEU A 444 -20.05 16.33 18.69
C LEU A 444 -20.76 15.02 19.01
N ASN A 445 -20.35 13.91 18.39
CA ASN A 445 -20.90 12.58 18.60
C ASN A 445 -20.23 11.84 19.76
N ASP A 446 -18.93 12.06 19.95
CA ASP A 446 -18.18 11.55 21.09
C ASP A 446 -18.76 12.14 22.37
N THR A 447 -18.83 11.34 23.45
CA THR A 447 -19.11 11.92 24.76
C THR A 447 -17.97 12.88 25.06
N ILE A 448 -18.22 14.18 24.93
CA ILE A 448 -17.28 15.22 25.30
C ILE A 448 -16.87 14.96 26.76
N ARG A 449 -15.66 14.43 26.96
CA ARG A 449 -15.12 14.03 28.25
C ARG A 449 -14.06 15.04 28.66
N GLY A 450 -14.30 15.74 29.75
CA GLY A 450 -13.29 16.60 30.38
C GLY A 450 -13.67 18.08 30.42
N GLU A 451 -12.67 18.86 30.84
CA GLU A 451 -12.68 20.32 30.89
C GLU A 451 -12.31 20.90 29.52
N GLY A 452 -12.82 22.08 29.18
CA GLY A 452 -12.48 22.81 27.96
C GLY A 452 -13.64 23.04 27.00
N SER A 453 -13.53 24.14 26.25
CA SER A 453 -14.49 24.55 25.22
C SER A 453 -14.63 23.53 24.09
N LEU A 454 -15.76 23.54 23.38
CA LEU A 454 -15.96 22.73 22.17
C LEU A 454 -14.92 23.08 21.10
N ARG A 455 -14.55 24.37 21.03
CA ARG A 455 -13.51 24.87 20.13
C ARG A 455 -12.16 24.20 20.42
N ASN A 456 -11.75 24.12 21.68
CA ASN A 456 -10.50 23.48 22.08
C ASN A 456 -10.48 21.98 21.74
N GLN A 457 -11.58 21.27 21.96
CA GLN A 457 -11.70 19.85 21.64
C GLN A 457 -11.67 19.56 20.15
N PHE A 458 -12.35 20.41 19.37
CA PHE A 458 -12.23 20.39 17.91
C PHE A 458 -10.77 20.57 17.47
N MET A 459 -10.07 21.54 18.03
CA MET A 459 -8.65 21.76 17.74
C MET A 459 -7.77 20.57 18.14
N ALA A 460 -8.03 19.92 19.27
CA ALA A 460 -7.30 18.73 19.70
C ALA A 460 -7.49 17.55 18.72
N LYS A 461 -8.73 17.33 18.28
CA LYS A 461 -9.07 16.30 17.28
C LYS A 461 -8.42 16.59 15.93
N LEU A 462 -8.51 17.85 15.48
CA LEU A 462 -7.89 18.33 14.25
C LEU A 462 -6.36 18.16 14.29
N ALA A 463 -5.72 18.56 15.40
CA ALA A 463 -4.29 18.37 15.60
C ALA A 463 -3.90 16.89 15.59
N SER A 464 -4.68 16.00 16.19
CA SER A 464 -4.44 14.55 16.13
C SER A 464 -4.52 14.01 14.70
N LYS A 465 -5.46 14.50 13.89
CA LYS A 465 -5.58 14.13 12.47
C LYS A 465 -4.40 14.66 11.65
N ILE A 466 -4.03 15.92 11.83
CA ILE A 466 -2.86 16.51 11.17
C ILE A 466 -1.59 15.74 11.57
N LYS A 467 -1.42 15.42 12.86
CA LYS A 467 -0.32 14.60 13.36
C LYS A 467 -0.21 13.27 12.62
N SER A 468 -1.29 12.51 12.44
CA SER A 468 -1.21 11.21 11.75
C SER A 468 -0.74 11.35 10.30
N LEU A 469 -1.20 12.38 9.60
CA LEU A 469 -0.77 12.68 8.23
C LEU A 469 0.71 13.04 8.17
N PHE A 470 1.19 13.80 9.14
CA PHE A 470 2.62 14.10 9.25
C PHE A 470 3.45 12.87 9.56
N VAL A 471 2.97 11.97 10.43
CA VAL A 471 3.69 10.71 10.70
C VAL A 471 3.87 9.93 9.39
N GLU A 472 2.82 9.82 8.57
CA GLU A 472 2.91 9.16 7.27
C GLU A 472 3.95 9.87 6.36
N ALA A 473 3.81 11.18 6.15
CA ALA A 473 4.70 11.92 5.25
C ALA A 473 6.17 11.92 5.73
N LEU A 474 6.40 12.13 7.03
CA LEU A 474 7.74 12.18 7.61
C LEU A 474 8.39 10.80 7.64
N ALA A 475 7.64 9.73 7.94
CA ALA A 475 8.18 8.38 7.89
C ALA A 475 8.66 8.04 6.47
N VAL A 476 7.90 8.39 5.43
CA VAL A 476 8.32 8.24 4.01
C VAL A 476 9.57 9.08 3.69
N ILE A 477 9.67 10.30 4.22
CA ILE A 477 10.85 11.17 4.03
C ILE A 477 12.11 10.61 4.72
N PHE A 478 11.97 9.97 5.88
CA PHE A 478 13.11 9.40 6.60
C PHE A 478 13.45 7.98 6.17
N GLU A 479 12.49 7.23 5.62
CA GLU A 479 12.73 5.89 5.07
C GLU A 479 13.83 5.92 4.02
N ASN A 480 14.73 4.94 4.11
CA ASN A 480 15.92 4.81 3.26
C ASN A 480 16.70 6.14 3.14
N ARG A 481 16.62 7.03 4.13
CA ARG A 481 17.29 8.34 4.14
C ARG A 481 16.94 9.22 2.92
N ASN A 482 15.71 9.13 2.42
CA ASN A 482 15.23 9.98 1.31
C ASN A 482 15.48 11.48 1.58
N SER A 483 15.44 11.91 2.85
CA SER A 483 15.72 13.28 3.28
C SER A 483 17.09 13.80 2.80
N LEU A 484 18.10 12.93 2.63
CA LEU A 484 19.44 13.30 2.17
C LEU A 484 19.52 13.60 0.67
N LEU A 485 18.52 13.18 -0.10
CA LEU A 485 18.41 13.46 -1.53
C LEU A 485 17.87 14.88 -1.79
N TYR A 486 17.18 15.48 -0.81
CA TYR A 486 16.65 16.83 -0.92
C TYR A 486 17.70 17.88 -0.51
N ARG A 487 18.36 18.46 -1.51
CA ARG A 487 19.49 19.40 -1.38
C ARG A 487 19.23 20.70 -2.16
N PRO A 488 18.30 21.55 -1.71
CA PRO A 488 17.94 22.80 -2.38
C PRO A 488 19.11 23.81 -2.48
N SER A 489 20.15 23.67 -1.66
CA SER A 489 21.34 24.54 -1.71
C SER A 489 22.32 24.20 -2.83
N GLU A 490 22.19 23.04 -3.48
CA GLU A 490 23.10 22.56 -4.51
C GLU A 490 22.41 22.63 -5.89
N LYS A 491 22.87 23.52 -6.77
CA LYS A 491 22.27 23.71 -8.11
C LYS A 491 22.27 22.44 -8.96
N GLU A 492 23.29 21.60 -8.81
CA GLU A 492 23.41 20.31 -9.51
C GLU A 492 22.28 19.32 -9.16
N HIS A 493 21.54 19.58 -8.08
CA HIS A 493 20.44 18.74 -7.60
C HIS A 493 19.04 19.32 -7.90
N GLU A 494 18.93 20.40 -8.68
CA GLU A 494 17.63 21.07 -8.96
C GLU A 494 16.57 20.11 -9.52
N GLU A 495 16.94 19.27 -10.50
CA GLU A 495 16.03 18.26 -11.08
C GLU A 495 15.57 17.22 -10.05
N ILE A 496 16.48 16.73 -9.19
CA ILE A 496 16.17 15.77 -8.13
C ILE A 496 15.28 16.42 -7.07
N ASN A 497 15.52 17.68 -6.73
CA ASN A 497 14.72 18.42 -5.75
C ASN A 497 13.30 18.63 -6.27
N LEU A 498 13.14 19.02 -7.54
CA LEU A 498 11.84 19.16 -8.19
C LEU A 498 11.09 17.82 -8.21
N PHE A 499 11.79 16.74 -8.61
CA PHE A 499 11.20 15.40 -8.63
C PHE A 499 10.81 14.92 -7.22
N PHE A 500 11.67 15.13 -6.21
CA PHE A 500 11.39 14.80 -4.80
C PHE A 500 10.10 15.49 -4.33
N LEU A 501 9.97 16.78 -4.57
CA LEU A 501 8.80 17.57 -4.19
C LEU A 501 7.54 17.10 -4.94
N GLN A 502 7.65 16.81 -6.23
CA GLN A 502 6.55 16.28 -7.04
C GLN A 502 6.05 14.92 -6.52
N ILE A 503 6.94 13.97 -6.25
CA ILE A 503 6.54 12.67 -5.72
C ILE A 503 5.94 12.80 -4.31
N LEU A 504 6.52 13.66 -3.46
CA LEU A 504 5.98 13.91 -2.12
C LEU A 504 4.57 14.51 -2.14
N SER A 505 4.24 15.30 -3.16
CA SER A 505 2.89 15.83 -3.38
C SER A 505 1.87 14.75 -3.76
N ASN A 506 2.31 13.63 -4.32
CA ASN A 506 1.43 12.54 -4.71
C ASN A 506 1.05 11.66 -3.51
N SER A 507 -0.21 11.79 -3.08
CA SER A 507 -0.72 11.08 -1.89
C SER A 507 -0.74 9.55 -2.02
N LYS A 508 -0.71 8.97 -3.24
CA LYS A 508 -0.69 7.51 -3.42
C LYS A 508 0.68 6.89 -3.15
N ILE A 509 1.76 7.62 -3.45
CA ILE A 509 3.13 7.15 -3.26
C ILE A 509 3.58 7.43 -1.83
N ALA A 510 3.27 8.62 -1.31
CA ALA A 510 3.69 9.04 0.03
C ALA A 510 2.66 8.71 1.13
N ARG A 511 2.02 7.54 1.04
CA ARG A 511 1.15 6.96 2.08
C ARG A 511 1.80 5.70 2.65
N ILE A 512 1.65 5.52 3.95
CA ILE A 512 1.95 4.27 4.64
C ILE A 512 0.60 3.58 4.88
N ALA A 513 0.51 2.27 4.66
CA ALA A 513 -0.69 1.51 4.99
C ALA A 513 -1.04 1.76 6.47
N GLN A 514 -2.23 2.30 6.74
CA GLN A 514 -2.61 2.81 8.06
C GLN A 514 -2.39 1.77 9.16
N THR A 515 -1.43 2.03 10.05
CA THR A 515 -1.34 1.37 11.35
C THR A 515 -2.11 2.21 12.37
N ASP A 516 -2.63 1.58 13.42
CA ASP A 516 -3.41 2.24 14.47
C ASP A 516 -2.82 3.59 14.89
N HIS A 517 -3.67 4.61 15.06
CA HIS A 517 -3.31 6.02 15.33
C HIS A 517 -2.40 6.26 16.56
N ASN A 518 -2.16 5.23 17.38
CA ASN A 518 -1.32 5.26 18.57
C ASN A 518 -0.06 4.37 18.47
N SER A 519 0.15 3.67 17.36
CA SER A 519 1.32 2.83 17.15
C SER A 519 2.52 3.67 16.69
N GLN A 520 3.70 3.33 17.20
CA GLN A 520 4.94 3.93 16.69
C GLN A 520 5.26 3.35 15.31
N VAL A 521 5.57 4.21 14.35
CA VAL A 521 5.94 3.81 12.99
C VAL A 521 7.46 3.67 12.92
N ALA A 522 7.95 2.48 12.62
CA ALA A 522 9.38 2.24 12.43
C ALA A 522 9.80 2.65 11.01
N SER A 523 10.76 3.56 10.89
CA SER A 523 11.37 3.89 9.61
C SER A 523 12.26 2.72 9.15
N LYS A 524 12.05 2.26 7.91
CA LYS A 524 12.81 1.17 7.29
C LYS A 524 14.02 1.71 6.54
N ASP A 525 15.16 1.04 6.72
CA ASP A 525 16.39 1.23 5.95
C ASP A 525 16.70 -0.09 5.20
N ASP A 526 15.93 -0.35 4.13
CA ASP A 526 16.09 -1.55 3.30
C ASP A 526 17.18 -1.39 2.22
N ILE A 527 17.56 -0.15 1.89
CA ILE A 527 18.64 0.17 0.94
C ILE A 527 19.94 0.47 1.72
N PRO A 528 21.03 -0.28 1.51
CA PRO A 528 22.33 0.01 2.10
C PRO A 528 22.79 1.43 1.75
N GLU A 529 23.31 2.17 2.73
CA GLU A 529 23.76 3.57 2.60
C GLU A 529 22.66 4.62 2.35
N GLY A 530 21.43 4.19 2.04
CA GLY A 530 20.27 5.04 1.73
C GLY A 530 19.93 5.03 0.24
N GLY A 531 18.71 5.44 -0.09
CA GLY A 531 18.23 5.54 -1.47
C GLY A 531 19.01 6.58 -2.27
N LYS A 532 19.24 6.26 -3.55
CA LYS A 532 19.86 7.17 -4.54
C LYS A 532 18.82 7.87 -5.40
N PHE A 533 17.59 7.35 -5.42
CA PHE A 533 16.44 7.90 -6.12
C PHE A 533 15.30 8.18 -5.12
N PRO A 534 14.60 9.34 -5.21
CA PRO A 534 13.57 9.69 -4.23
C PRO A 534 12.44 8.67 -4.15
N PHE A 535 12.21 8.14 -2.94
CA PHE A 535 11.06 7.29 -2.60
C PHE A 535 11.01 5.96 -3.37
N SER A 536 12.18 5.40 -3.73
CA SER A 536 12.28 4.13 -4.47
C SER A 536 11.47 2.99 -3.85
N SER A 537 11.48 2.84 -2.51
CA SER A 537 10.71 1.81 -1.80
C SER A 537 9.21 1.89 -2.04
N HIS A 538 8.66 3.10 -2.06
CA HIS A 538 7.22 3.32 -2.23
C HIS A 538 6.79 3.15 -3.69
N ILE A 539 7.59 3.66 -4.63
CA ILE A 539 7.33 3.44 -6.06
C ILE A 539 7.42 1.95 -6.38
N HIS A 540 8.39 1.26 -5.80
CA HIS A 540 8.52 -0.19 -5.90
C HIS A 540 7.33 -0.93 -5.31
N SER A 541 6.96 -0.63 -4.07
CA SER A 541 5.80 -1.26 -3.42
C SER A 541 4.52 -1.06 -4.22
N LEU A 542 4.32 0.12 -4.81
CA LEU A 542 3.18 0.41 -5.67
C LEU A 542 3.19 -0.51 -6.90
N LEU A 543 4.31 -0.56 -7.65
CA LEU A 543 4.41 -1.35 -8.87
C LEU A 543 4.36 -2.85 -8.61
N SER A 544 5.04 -3.34 -7.58
CA SER A 544 5.04 -4.75 -7.18
C SER A 544 3.66 -5.24 -6.73
N SER A 545 2.78 -4.36 -6.22
CA SER A 545 1.40 -4.73 -5.89
C SER A 545 0.59 -5.20 -7.12
N TYR A 546 0.99 -4.76 -8.32
CA TYR A 546 0.37 -5.15 -9.58
C TYR A 546 0.98 -6.41 -10.21
N HIS A 547 2.16 -6.84 -9.76
CA HIS A 547 2.85 -8.01 -10.30
C HIS A 547 2.00 -9.28 -10.17
N GLN A 548 1.32 -9.47 -9.03
CA GLN A 548 0.43 -10.62 -8.79
C GLN A 548 -0.75 -10.70 -9.78
N GLY A 549 -1.23 -9.55 -10.28
CA GLY A 549 -2.27 -9.51 -11.31
C GLY A 549 -1.77 -9.90 -12.70
N CYS A 550 -0.49 -9.65 -12.99
CA CYS A 550 0.12 -9.92 -14.31
C CYS A 550 0.69 -11.35 -14.43
N ALA A 551 1.08 -11.98 -13.32
CA ALA A 551 1.79 -13.26 -13.30
C ALA A 551 0.92 -14.51 -13.57
N THR A 552 -0.36 -14.38 -13.90
CA THR A 552 -1.29 -15.52 -14.06
C THR A 552 -1.22 -16.23 -15.42
N THR A 553 -0.30 -15.85 -16.32
CA THR A 553 -0.18 -16.48 -17.64
C THR A 553 1.30 -16.82 -17.95
N ASP A 554 1.61 -18.11 -18.16
CA ASP A 554 2.98 -18.65 -18.23
C ASP A 554 3.82 -18.23 -19.47
N SER A 555 3.39 -17.23 -20.25
CA SER A 555 4.13 -16.75 -21.43
C SER A 555 3.83 -15.30 -21.81
N VAL A 556 3.84 -14.40 -20.83
CA VAL A 556 3.65 -12.96 -21.13
C VAL A 556 4.84 -12.42 -21.92
N SER A 557 4.57 -11.84 -23.08
CA SER A 557 5.61 -11.17 -23.87
C SER A 557 6.12 -9.90 -23.16
N GLU A 558 7.41 -9.60 -23.29
CA GLU A 558 8.03 -8.38 -22.74
C GLU A 558 7.24 -7.11 -23.15
N GLN A 559 6.73 -7.07 -24.39
CA GLN A 559 5.94 -5.97 -24.93
C GLN A 559 4.58 -5.81 -24.24
N PHE A 560 3.91 -6.92 -23.90
CA PHE A 560 2.67 -6.86 -23.15
C PHE A 560 2.89 -6.29 -21.76
N LEU A 561 3.96 -6.71 -21.06
CA LEU A 561 4.29 -6.19 -19.73
C LEU A 561 4.55 -4.68 -19.76
N VAL A 562 5.33 -4.18 -20.73
CA VAL A 562 5.56 -2.73 -20.88
C VAL A 562 4.24 -1.98 -21.01
N GLU A 563 3.33 -2.48 -21.84
CA GLU A 563 2.06 -1.83 -22.11
C GLU A 563 1.09 -1.88 -20.91
N GLU A 564 1.08 -2.99 -20.17
CA GLU A 564 0.26 -3.15 -18.98
C GLU A 564 0.77 -2.29 -17.81
N ILE A 565 2.08 -2.26 -17.59
CA ILE A 565 2.71 -1.39 -16.57
C ILE A 565 2.47 0.07 -16.94
N ARG A 566 2.62 0.45 -18.22
CA ARG A 566 2.32 1.80 -18.69
C ARG A 566 0.86 2.18 -18.42
N ARG A 567 -0.11 1.33 -18.78
CA ARG A 567 -1.54 1.54 -18.48
C ARG A 567 -1.81 1.66 -16.99
N THR A 568 -1.08 0.91 -16.17
CA THR A 568 -1.18 0.99 -14.70
C THR A 568 -0.63 2.30 -14.14
N ILE A 569 0.52 2.78 -14.65
CA ILE A 569 1.08 4.08 -14.27
C ILE A 569 0.16 5.23 -14.72
N GLU A 570 -0.43 5.12 -15.92
CA GLU A 570 -1.38 6.07 -16.50
C GLU A 570 -2.68 6.17 -15.69
N SER A 571 -3.35 5.05 -15.45
CA SER A 571 -4.62 4.99 -14.71
C SER A 571 -4.49 5.46 -13.26
N ASN A 572 -3.30 5.37 -12.66
CA ASN A 572 -3.07 5.82 -11.29
C ASN A 572 -2.74 7.30 -11.14
N GLY A 573 -2.55 8.05 -12.24
CA GLY A 573 -2.18 9.46 -12.20
C GLY A 573 -0.72 9.71 -11.76
N VAL A 574 0.12 8.67 -11.74
CA VAL A 574 1.55 8.76 -11.42
C VAL A 574 2.39 9.11 -12.67
N ASN A 575 1.78 8.96 -13.85
CA ASN A 575 2.40 9.14 -15.17
C ASN A 575 3.03 10.51 -15.44
N GLN A 576 2.51 11.57 -14.80
CA GLN A 576 3.07 12.92 -14.97
C GLN A 576 4.47 13.05 -14.38
N HIS A 577 4.85 12.17 -13.45
CA HIS A 577 6.11 12.28 -12.70
C HIS A 577 7.15 11.23 -13.13
N LEU A 578 6.73 10.02 -13.49
CA LEU A 578 7.67 8.92 -13.80
C LEU A 578 8.09 8.81 -15.27
N ASN A 579 7.54 9.66 -16.14
CA ASN A 579 7.89 9.68 -17.56
C ASN A 579 8.93 10.74 -17.88
N ASN A 580 9.77 10.44 -18.87
CA ASN A 580 10.84 11.29 -19.39
C ASN A 580 11.91 11.62 -18.34
N LEU A 581 12.19 10.70 -17.43
CA LEU A 581 13.26 10.87 -16.45
C LEU A 581 14.63 10.70 -17.14
N PRO A 582 15.64 11.52 -16.76
CA PRO A 582 17.00 11.38 -17.25
C PRO A 582 17.59 9.99 -16.99
N ARG A 583 18.41 9.50 -17.93
CA ARG A 583 19.10 8.20 -17.81
C ARG A 583 19.87 8.07 -16.51
N SER A 584 20.51 9.15 -16.04
CA SER A 584 21.28 9.17 -14.79
C SER A 584 20.40 8.88 -13.56
N LEU A 585 19.17 9.40 -13.52
CA LEU A 585 18.20 9.09 -12.46
C LEU A 585 17.66 7.68 -12.58
N MET A 586 17.40 7.20 -13.81
CA MET A 586 16.97 5.82 -14.03
C MET A 586 18.03 4.80 -13.61
N CYS A 587 19.32 5.08 -13.79
CA CYS A 587 20.38 4.21 -13.28
C CYS A 587 20.39 4.16 -11.75
N LYS A 588 20.24 5.31 -11.07
CA LYS A 588 20.10 5.37 -9.60
C LYS A 588 18.86 4.60 -9.11
N TYR A 589 17.76 4.71 -9.86
CA TYR A 589 16.54 3.97 -9.55
C TYR A 589 16.75 2.45 -9.70
N ILE A 590 17.40 1.98 -10.76
CA ILE A 590 17.77 0.56 -10.91
C ILE A 590 18.56 0.09 -9.69
N GLU A 591 19.60 0.82 -9.28
CA GLU A 591 20.42 0.45 -8.13
C GLU A 591 19.58 0.26 -6.85
N ASP A 592 18.66 1.19 -6.58
CA ASP A 592 17.74 1.11 -5.45
C ASP A 592 16.77 -0.10 -5.58
N ILE A 593 16.19 -0.33 -6.76
CA ILE A 593 15.26 -1.46 -6.98
C ILE A 593 15.97 -2.80 -6.80
N ILE A 594 17.19 -2.97 -7.31
CA ILE A 594 17.95 -4.21 -7.11
C ILE A 594 18.29 -4.42 -5.63
N HIS A 595 18.54 -3.36 -4.86
CA HIS A 595 18.68 -3.47 -3.40
C HIS A 595 17.38 -3.92 -2.72
N LEU A 596 16.23 -3.39 -3.14
CA LEU A 596 14.92 -3.79 -2.59
C LEU A 596 14.58 -5.26 -2.93
N GLU A 597 14.91 -5.70 -4.14
CA GLU A 597 14.72 -7.09 -4.59
C GLU A 597 15.78 -8.07 -4.06
N ALA A 598 16.81 -7.58 -3.38
CA ALA A 598 17.89 -8.41 -2.84
C ALA A 598 17.42 -9.42 -1.78
N LYS A 599 16.35 -9.10 -1.04
CA LYS A 599 15.69 -10.02 -0.08
C LYS A 599 14.65 -10.92 -0.76
N GLY A 600 14.21 -10.57 -1.97
CA GLY A 600 13.16 -11.25 -2.71
C GLY A 600 13.73 -12.31 -3.68
N PRO A 601 13.23 -12.37 -4.92
CA PRO A 601 13.53 -13.43 -5.87
C PRO A 601 15.00 -13.46 -6.31
N LEU A 602 15.73 -12.35 -6.22
CA LEU A 602 17.14 -12.29 -6.62
C LEU A 602 18.08 -12.95 -5.58
N GLY A 603 17.65 -13.06 -4.32
CA GLY A 603 18.40 -13.74 -3.26
C GLY A 603 19.82 -13.21 -2.99
N LEU A 604 20.11 -11.95 -3.34
CA LEU A 604 21.47 -11.39 -3.23
C LEU A 604 21.99 -11.35 -1.79
N ASN A 605 21.11 -11.18 -0.79
CA ASN A 605 21.51 -11.04 0.61
C ASN A 605 22.10 -12.31 1.25
N ARG A 606 22.10 -13.45 0.56
CA ARG A 606 22.77 -14.68 1.03
C ARG A 606 24.30 -14.65 0.85
N TYR A 607 24.83 -13.67 0.11
CA TYR A 607 26.25 -13.56 -0.18
C TYR A 607 26.96 -12.56 0.74
N GLU A 608 28.27 -12.75 0.93
CA GLU A 608 29.11 -11.84 1.72
C GLU A 608 29.17 -10.43 1.11
N PRO A 609 29.39 -9.35 1.90
CA PRO A 609 29.25 -7.96 1.44
C PRO A 609 30.06 -7.59 0.18
N ILE A 610 31.27 -8.14 0.05
CA ILE A 610 32.14 -7.89 -1.12
C ILE A 610 31.48 -8.50 -2.37
N LEU A 611 31.13 -9.79 -2.31
CA LEU A 611 30.47 -10.48 -3.42
C LEU A 611 29.10 -9.87 -3.74
N TYR A 612 28.34 -9.50 -2.70
CA TYR A 612 27.06 -8.80 -2.84
C TYR A 612 27.20 -7.53 -3.69
N SER A 613 28.19 -6.68 -3.38
CA SER A 613 28.40 -5.41 -4.11
C SER A 613 28.70 -5.65 -5.60
N HIS A 614 29.50 -6.67 -5.91
CA HIS A 614 29.83 -7.03 -7.28
C HIS A 614 28.63 -7.61 -8.03
N LEU A 615 27.91 -8.56 -7.42
CA LEU A 615 26.72 -9.17 -8.01
C LEU A 615 25.60 -8.13 -8.23
N HIS A 616 25.36 -7.26 -7.25
CA HIS A 616 24.40 -6.16 -7.35
C HIS A 616 24.71 -5.27 -8.57
N LYS A 617 25.97 -4.85 -8.74
CA LYS A 617 26.39 -4.06 -9.90
C LYS A 617 26.19 -4.80 -11.23
N GLN A 618 26.46 -6.11 -11.29
CA GLN A 618 26.24 -6.90 -12.50
C GLN A 618 24.76 -7.05 -12.85
N VAL A 619 23.89 -7.24 -11.85
CA VAL A 619 22.43 -7.27 -12.06
C VAL A 619 21.92 -5.90 -12.52
N CYS A 620 22.43 -4.79 -11.94
CA CYS A 620 22.07 -3.45 -12.38
C CYS A 620 22.40 -3.24 -13.86
N LEU A 621 23.60 -3.65 -14.30
CA LEU A 621 24.03 -3.56 -15.70
C LEU A 621 23.16 -4.45 -16.60
N PHE A 622 22.86 -5.69 -16.20
CA PHE A 622 21.93 -6.56 -16.93
C PHE A 622 20.61 -5.84 -17.18
N VAL A 623 19.95 -5.36 -16.11
CA VAL A 623 18.62 -4.75 -16.18
C VAL A 623 18.65 -3.46 -16.99
N GLN A 624 19.70 -2.64 -16.83
CA GLN A 624 19.88 -1.42 -17.62
C GLN A 624 19.97 -1.70 -19.12
N HIS A 625 20.79 -2.67 -19.52
CA HIS A 625 20.97 -3.00 -20.94
C HIS A 625 19.74 -3.71 -21.52
N ALA A 626 19.07 -4.58 -20.75
CA ALA A 626 17.81 -5.20 -21.14
C ALA A 626 16.70 -4.15 -21.35
N ALA A 627 16.55 -3.20 -20.42
CA ALA A 627 15.58 -2.12 -20.52
C ALA A 627 15.86 -1.19 -21.72
N THR A 628 17.15 -0.89 -21.98
CA THR A 628 17.56 -0.10 -23.16
C THR A 628 17.19 -0.83 -24.45
N SER A 629 17.51 -2.13 -24.56
CA SER A 629 17.15 -2.96 -25.72
C SER A 629 15.64 -3.06 -25.94
N LEU A 630 14.87 -3.14 -24.86
CA LEU A 630 13.41 -3.16 -24.92
C LEU A 630 12.84 -1.82 -25.40
N PHE A 631 13.35 -0.71 -24.88
CA PHE A 631 13.00 0.64 -25.31
C PHE A 631 13.29 0.87 -26.80
N ASP A 632 14.47 0.45 -27.28
CA ASP A 632 14.86 0.61 -28.69
C ASP A 632 13.95 -0.19 -29.63
N ARG A 633 13.59 -1.42 -29.26
CA ARG A 633 12.63 -2.25 -30.01
C ARG A 633 11.26 -1.59 -30.08
N TYR A 634 10.73 -1.19 -28.92
CA TYR A 634 9.40 -0.60 -28.83
C TYR A 634 9.30 0.77 -29.52
N SER A 635 10.37 1.58 -29.48
CA SER A 635 10.47 2.86 -30.19
C SER A 635 10.44 2.68 -31.71
N LYS A 636 11.16 1.68 -32.24
CA LYS A 636 11.13 1.33 -33.66
C LYS A 636 9.73 0.88 -34.09
N ASP A 637 9.08 0.01 -33.31
CA ASP A 637 7.73 -0.48 -33.62
C ASP A 637 6.70 0.66 -33.68
N ARG A 638 6.78 1.65 -32.77
CA ARG A 638 5.92 2.86 -32.82
C ARG A 638 6.18 3.73 -34.05
N GLN A 639 7.44 3.91 -34.44
CA GLN A 639 7.79 4.67 -35.64
C GLN A 639 7.26 3.99 -36.90
N PHE A 640 7.35 2.66 -37.00
CA PHE A 640 6.77 1.89 -38.10
C PHE A 640 5.23 1.94 -38.11
N ALA A 641 4.57 1.88 -36.95
CA ALA A 641 3.13 2.03 -36.85
C ALA A 641 2.66 3.42 -37.30
N ALA A 642 3.33 4.49 -36.83
CA ALA A 642 3.03 5.87 -37.23
C ALA A 642 3.30 6.13 -38.73
N ALA A 643 4.35 5.54 -39.29
CA ALA A 643 4.65 5.61 -40.72
C ALA A 643 3.57 4.91 -41.57
N ARG A 644 3.02 3.78 -41.12
CA ARG A 644 1.88 3.11 -41.77
C ARG A 644 0.59 3.94 -41.69
N SER A 645 0.33 4.59 -40.56
CA SER A 645 -0.83 5.49 -40.40
C SER A 645 -0.74 6.72 -41.31
N ASN A 646 0.46 7.27 -41.54
CA ASN A 646 0.67 8.42 -42.41
C ASN A 646 0.77 8.05 -43.90
N SER A 647 1.26 6.85 -44.24
CA SER A 647 1.29 6.36 -45.62
C SER A 647 -0.11 6.00 -46.15
N GLY A 648 -1.08 5.67 -45.28
CA GLY A 648 -2.47 5.41 -45.66
C GLY A 648 -3.28 6.67 -46.02
N ARG A 649 -2.76 7.87 -45.72
CA ARG A 649 -3.46 9.15 -45.97
C ARG A 649 -3.08 9.84 -47.29
N LEU A 650 -2.09 9.32 -48.02
CA LEU A 650 -1.64 9.87 -49.31
C LEU A 650 -2.10 9.06 -50.54
N ALA A 651 -2.85 7.96 -50.36
CA ALA A 651 -3.33 7.12 -51.46
C ALA A 651 -4.82 7.31 -51.85
N ASN A 652 -5.59 8.10 -51.10
CA ASN A 652 -6.99 8.43 -51.45
C ASN A 652 -7.16 9.94 -51.57
N GLY A 653 -6.82 10.49 -52.74
CA GLY A 653 -6.95 11.91 -53.03
C GLY A 653 -7.00 12.16 -54.53
N LYS A 654 -8.06 11.69 -55.20
CA LYS A 654 -8.48 12.23 -56.49
C LYS A 654 -9.94 11.87 -56.79
N GLU A 655 -10.68 12.92 -57.13
CA GLU A 655 -11.97 13.00 -57.85
C GLU A 655 -13.26 13.32 -57.06
N LYS A 656 -13.57 14.63 -57.08
CA LYS A 656 -14.82 15.33 -57.50
C LYS A 656 -16.10 15.03 -56.70
N GLU A 657 -16.60 15.97 -55.89
CA GLU A 657 -17.43 17.16 -56.22
C GLU A 657 -18.80 16.88 -56.87
N ASN A 658 -19.82 17.53 -56.29
CA ASN A 658 -21.27 17.57 -56.55
C ASN A 658 -22.06 16.49 -55.80
N GLY A 659 -23.13 16.76 -55.07
CA GLY A 659 -23.98 17.95 -54.95
C GLY A 659 -25.41 17.43 -54.71
N ASP A 660 -26.05 17.96 -53.67
CA ASP A 660 -27.49 18.01 -53.35
C ASP A 660 -28.42 16.77 -53.41
N ASP A 661 -29.23 16.77 -52.35
CA ASP A 661 -30.68 16.50 -52.29
C ASP A 661 -31.27 15.07 -52.17
N ASN A 662 -31.96 14.94 -51.03
CA ASN A 662 -33.31 14.43 -50.84
C ASN A 662 -33.60 12.93 -50.65
N ASN A 663 -34.18 12.71 -49.46
CA ASN A 663 -35.40 11.96 -49.13
C ASN A 663 -35.47 10.43 -49.22
N ASP A 664 -35.91 9.93 -48.06
CA ASP A 664 -36.98 8.97 -47.84
C ASP A 664 -36.77 7.49 -48.18
N ASN A 665 -36.88 6.70 -47.11
CA ASN A 665 -37.75 5.53 -46.96
C ASN A 665 -38.02 4.71 -48.23
N ASP A 666 -37.61 3.45 -48.22
CA ASP A 666 -38.55 2.40 -47.81
C ASP A 666 -37.86 1.04 -47.68
N ASN A 667 -38.15 0.44 -46.54
CA ASN A 667 -38.63 -0.92 -46.32
C ASN A 667 -38.30 -2.08 -47.28
N ASP A 668 -38.12 -3.20 -46.57
CA ASP A 668 -38.64 -4.54 -46.86
C ASP A 668 -37.73 -5.58 -47.52
N ASN A 669 -37.37 -6.53 -46.65
CA ASN A 669 -37.61 -7.97 -46.79
C ASN A 669 -37.11 -8.69 -48.04
N GLY A 670 -36.28 -9.71 -47.81
CA GLY A 670 -36.00 -10.68 -48.87
C GLY A 670 -34.99 -11.74 -48.53
N ASN A 671 -35.26 -12.49 -47.47
CA ASN A 671 -34.59 -13.73 -47.12
C ASN A 671 -34.65 -14.76 -48.27
N ASN A 672 -33.51 -15.35 -48.64
CA ASN A 672 -33.30 -16.78 -48.99
C ASN A 672 -31.98 -16.91 -49.79
N ASN A 673 -30.94 -17.52 -49.22
CA ASN A 673 -30.66 -18.96 -49.29
C ASN A 673 -30.77 -19.52 -50.72
N ASP A 674 -29.64 -19.89 -51.31
CA ASP A 674 -29.36 -21.30 -51.56
C ASP A 674 -27.89 -21.55 -51.97
N ASN A 675 -27.20 -22.17 -51.01
CA ASN A 675 -26.31 -23.32 -51.10
C ASN A 675 -25.87 -23.92 -52.45
N ASN A 676 -24.64 -24.46 -52.32
CA ASN A 676 -24.03 -25.63 -52.95
C ASN A 676 -23.24 -25.39 -54.24
N ASN A 677 -21.92 -25.59 -54.26
CA ASN A 677 -21.07 -26.77 -53.95
C ASN A 677 -20.71 -27.53 -55.25
N ASP A 678 -19.46 -28.00 -55.26
CA ASP A 678 -18.87 -29.02 -56.13
C ASP A 678 -18.26 -28.62 -57.49
N ASN A 679 -16.92 -28.62 -57.44
CA ASN A 679 -16.02 -29.52 -58.17
C ASN A 679 -15.70 -29.32 -59.66
N ASN A 680 -14.38 -29.32 -59.86
CA ASN A 680 -13.59 -30.14 -60.78
C ASN A 680 -13.03 -29.52 -62.07
N ASN A 681 -11.68 -29.55 -62.08
CA ASN A 681 -10.79 -30.03 -63.14
C ASN A 681 -10.74 -29.29 -64.48
N ASP A 682 -9.55 -28.77 -64.78
CA ASP A 682 -8.51 -29.45 -65.58
C ASP A 682 -7.79 -28.49 -66.56
N ASN A 683 -6.47 -28.44 -66.37
CA ASN A 683 -5.39 -28.44 -67.36
C ASN A 683 -5.18 -27.32 -68.40
N GLY A 684 -3.89 -26.94 -68.49
CA GLY A 684 -3.19 -26.45 -69.69
C GLY A 684 -2.38 -25.18 -69.40
N ASN A 685 -1.09 -25.27 -69.03
CA ASN A 685 0.10 -25.11 -69.92
C ASN A 685 0.01 -23.85 -70.81
N ASP A 686 0.96 -22.91 -70.88
CA ASP A 686 2.42 -23.00 -70.89
C ASP A 686 3.07 -21.59 -70.73
N ASN A 687 4.35 -21.60 -70.32
CA ASN A 687 5.42 -20.59 -70.54
C ASN A 687 5.41 -19.25 -69.77
N ASP A 688 6.37 -19.07 -68.85
CA ASP A 688 7.64 -18.39 -69.18
C ASP A 688 8.62 -18.33 -67.98
N ASP A 689 9.86 -18.75 -68.27
CA ASP A 689 11.17 -18.29 -67.79
C ASP A 689 11.57 -18.18 -66.30
N ASN A 690 12.35 -19.18 -65.87
CA ASN A 690 13.77 -19.09 -65.47
C ASN A 690 14.33 -17.81 -64.75
N LYS A 691 14.67 -18.04 -63.47
CA LYS A 691 16.05 -18.05 -62.91
C LYS A 691 16.67 -16.79 -62.24
N TYR A 692 17.23 -17.07 -61.05
CA TYR A 692 18.32 -16.44 -60.27
C TYR A 692 18.00 -15.42 -59.17
N ASP A 693 18.20 -15.89 -57.93
CA ASP A 693 19.15 -15.40 -56.90
C ASP A 693 19.54 -13.92 -56.93
N ASN A 694 19.20 -13.21 -55.84
CA ASN A 694 20.13 -12.39 -55.03
C ASN A 694 19.35 -11.61 -53.94
N GLU A 695 19.27 -12.18 -52.74
CA GLU A 695 18.98 -11.43 -51.51
C GLU A 695 20.29 -11.14 -50.77
N GLU A 696 21.08 -10.22 -51.32
CA GLU A 696 22.17 -9.50 -50.64
C GLU A 696 22.24 -8.12 -51.30
N ASP A 697 21.60 -7.10 -50.70
CA ASP A 697 21.97 -5.67 -50.82
C ASP A 697 20.92 -4.72 -50.21
N ILE A 698 20.74 -4.70 -48.88
CA ILE A 698 20.28 -3.49 -48.16
C ILE A 698 20.93 -3.42 -46.76
N TYR A 699 22.27 -3.41 -46.70
CA TYR A 699 23.01 -3.02 -45.49
C TYR A 699 24.31 -2.28 -45.86
N ALA A 700 24.22 -1.21 -46.65
CA ALA A 700 25.35 -0.31 -46.90
C ALA A 700 24.90 1.12 -47.18
N ARG A 701 24.51 1.86 -46.13
CA ARG A 701 24.56 3.34 -46.11
C ARG A 701 24.52 3.87 -44.67
N SER A 702 25.52 3.49 -43.89
CA SER A 702 25.89 4.18 -42.66
C SER A 702 27.01 5.18 -42.99
N TRP A 703 26.64 6.46 -42.92
CA TRP A 703 27.43 7.61 -42.48
C TRP A 703 28.96 7.51 -42.57
N LEU A 704 29.50 8.10 -43.62
CA LEU A 704 30.89 8.56 -43.73
C LEU A 704 30.82 10.03 -44.16
N ILE A 705 30.97 10.95 -43.22
CA ILE A 705 31.39 12.32 -43.50
C ILE A 705 32.47 12.65 -42.46
N GLU A 706 33.71 12.43 -42.87
CA GLU A 706 34.88 13.10 -42.31
C GLU A 706 35.13 14.41 -43.08
N ASN A 707 35.66 15.36 -42.33
CA ASN A 707 36.01 16.74 -42.65
C ASN A 707 36.76 16.95 -43.97
N GLN A 708 36.45 18.04 -44.66
CA GLN A 708 37.44 18.82 -45.41
C GLN A 708 37.03 20.30 -45.55
N ASP A 709 38.02 21.15 -45.25
CA ASP A 709 38.01 22.60 -45.32
C ASP A 709 38.00 23.15 -46.76
N ASP A 710 37.50 24.39 -46.88
CA ASP A 710 38.05 25.58 -47.60
C ASP A 710 37.11 26.33 -48.57
N ASP A 711 36.81 27.57 -48.14
CA ASP A 711 36.85 28.84 -48.87
C ASP A 711 35.97 29.12 -50.12
N ASN A 712 34.94 29.97 -49.93
CA ASN A 712 34.84 31.38 -50.41
C ASN A 712 33.43 31.87 -50.84
N ASP A 713 33.07 33.03 -50.25
CA ASP A 713 32.24 34.16 -50.73
C ASP A 713 30.68 34.15 -50.61
N PRO A 714 30.02 35.33 -50.51
CA PRO A 714 29.19 35.67 -49.36
C PRO A 714 27.78 36.20 -49.73
N HIS A 715 27.03 36.58 -48.69
CA HIS A 715 25.76 37.33 -48.68
C HIS A 715 24.50 36.60 -49.15
N VAL A 716 23.53 36.43 -48.24
CA VAL A 716 22.36 37.32 -48.07
C VAL A 716 21.67 36.96 -46.74
N ASP A 717 21.23 37.99 -46.02
CA ASP A 717 20.62 37.96 -44.69
C ASP A 717 19.29 37.19 -44.62
N GLU A 718 19.10 36.33 -43.60
CA GLU A 718 17.81 36.07 -42.93
C GLU A 718 18.00 35.20 -41.65
N PRO A 719 17.10 35.30 -40.65
CA PRO A 719 17.46 35.26 -39.24
C PRO A 719 17.71 33.86 -38.66
N SER A 720 18.62 33.84 -37.70
CA SER A 720 19.03 32.71 -36.87
C SER A 720 17.86 31.95 -36.23
N VAL A 721 17.55 30.77 -36.77
CA VAL A 721 16.96 29.68 -36.00
C VAL A 721 18.11 29.04 -35.23
N GLN A 722 18.15 29.27 -33.92
CA GLN A 722 18.94 28.45 -33.00
C GLN A 722 18.45 27.00 -33.16
N ASN A 723 19.24 26.18 -33.85
CA ASN A 723 19.13 24.75 -33.80
C ASN A 723 19.57 24.31 -32.38
N ASP A 724 18.61 24.29 -31.45
CA ASP A 724 18.65 23.43 -30.27
C ASP A 724 18.68 21.98 -30.76
N SER A 725 19.88 21.53 -31.10
CA SER A 725 20.20 20.13 -31.39
C SER A 725 20.91 19.51 -30.19
N ASP A 726 20.41 19.82 -28.99
CA ASP A 726 20.50 18.91 -27.85
C ASP A 726 19.22 18.06 -27.88
N VAL A 727 19.15 17.15 -28.87
CA VAL A 727 18.11 16.12 -28.93
C VAL A 727 18.26 15.30 -27.67
N SER A 728 17.38 15.53 -26.69
CA SER A 728 17.35 14.73 -25.48
C SER A 728 17.32 13.25 -25.87
N LEU A 729 18.40 12.55 -25.55
CA LEU A 729 18.52 11.11 -25.68
C LEU A 729 17.42 10.49 -24.82
N LYS A 730 16.24 10.28 -25.40
CA LYS A 730 15.14 9.57 -24.73
C LYS A 730 15.68 8.19 -24.34
N SER A 731 15.83 7.96 -23.04
CA SER A 731 16.24 6.69 -22.48
C SER A 731 15.01 5.85 -22.08
N PHE A 732 15.25 4.57 -21.80
CA PHE A 732 14.28 3.71 -21.12
C PHE A 732 13.73 4.36 -19.84
N GLN A 733 12.52 3.97 -19.45
CA GLN A 733 11.76 4.52 -18.33
C GLN A 733 11.39 3.41 -17.34
N VAL A 734 10.57 3.74 -16.34
CA VAL A 734 10.16 2.82 -15.27
C VAL A 734 9.51 1.55 -15.81
N GLN A 735 8.63 1.65 -16.82
CA GLN A 735 7.96 0.47 -17.36
C GLN A 735 8.92 -0.53 -18.02
N GLU A 736 9.96 -0.08 -18.72
CA GLU A 736 10.94 -1.00 -19.33
C GLU A 736 11.82 -1.66 -18.27
N ILE A 737 12.12 -0.99 -17.15
CA ILE A 737 12.86 -1.57 -16.02
C ILE A 737 12.06 -2.73 -15.42
N TYR A 738 10.79 -2.51 -15.05
CA TYR A 738 9.97 -3.54 -14.43
C TYR A 738 9.61 -4.66 -15.40
N ALA A 739 9.31 -4.33 -16.66
CA ALA A 739 9.11 -5.34 -17.68
C ALA A 739 10.35 -6.23 -17.85
N SER A 740 11.55 -5.64 -17.82
CA SER A 740 12.82 -6.40 -17.88
C SER A 740 13.02 -7.26 -16.64
N LEU A 741 12.79 -6.70 -15.43
CA LEU A 741 12.91 -7.44 -14.16
C LEU A 741 11.98 -8.65 -14.12
N TRP A 742 10.69 -8.46 -14.40
CA TRP A 742 9.68 -9.52 -14.28
C TRP A 742 9.79 -10.57 -15.39
N SER A 743 10.04 -10.15 -16.64
CA SER A 743 10.22 -11.11 -17.75
C SER A 743 11.48 -11.94 -17.64
N HIS A 744 12.51 -11.43 -16.96
CA HIS A 744 13.80 -12.11 -16.79
C HIS A 744 14.02 -12.62 -15.36
N GLU A 745 13.02 -12.64 -14.48
CA GLU A 745 13.20 -13.03 -13.07
C GLU A 745 13.93 -14.39 -12.90
N PRO A 746 13.53 -15.48 -13.59
CA PRO A 746 14.24 -16.78 -13.48
C PRO A 746 15.66 -16.73 -14.07
N VAL A 747 15.87 -15.91 -15.09
CA VAL A 747 17.15 -15.73 -15.79
C VAL A 747 18.11 -14.94 -14.90
N LEU A 748 17.65 -13.86 -14.27
CA LEU A 748 18.41 -13.04 -13.33
C LEU A 748 18.84 -13.86 -12.12
N TYR A 749 17.95 -14.68 -11.56
CA TYR A 749 18.31 -15.60 -10.48
C TYR A 749 19.43 -16.56 -10.90
N SER A 750 19.28 -17.20 -12.07
CA SER A 750 20.28 -18.11 -12.62
C SER A 750 21.61 -17.40 -12.93
N PHE A 751 21.54 -16.16 -13.41
CA PHE A 751 22.69 -15.31 -13.69
C PHE A 751 23.49 -14.98 -12.42
N VAL A 752 22.80 -14.62 -11.33
CA VAL A 752 23.42 -14.38 -10.01
C VAL A 752 24.09 -15.66 -9.49
N GLU A 753 23.41 -16.80 -9.56
CA GLU A 753 23.95 -18.11 -9.17
C GLU A 753 25.23 -18.45 -9.94
N VAL A 754 25.22 -18.28 -11.27
CA VAL A 754 26.39 -18.57 -12.09
C VAL A 754 27.54 -17.59 -11.83
N LEU A 755 27.29 -16.29 -11.70
CA LEU A 755 28.33 -15.32 -11.38
C LEU A 755 29.00 -15.58 -10.02
N SER A 756 28.26 -16.16 -9.07
CA SER A 756 28.81 -16.47 -7.75
C SER A 756 29.93 -17.52 -7.74
N VAL A 757 30.15 -18.22 -8.87
CA VAL A 757 31.36 -19.05 -9.12
C VAL A 757 32.65 -18.24 -8.96
N LEU A 758 32.63 -16.97 -9.35
CA LEU A 758 33.79 -16.09 -9.31
C LEU A 758 34.14 -15.57 -7.91
N ARG A 759 33.43 -16.03 -6.86
CA ARG A 759 33.68 -15.64 -5.45
C ARG A 759 35.15 -15.82 -5.01
N HIS A 760 35.86 -16.75 -5.64
CA HIS A 760 37.26 -17.07 -5.32
C HIS A 760 38.28 -16.39 -6.26
N ASN A 761 37.83 -15.65 -7.27
CA ASN A 761 38.66 -15.00 -8.29
C ASN A 761 38.29 -13.51 -8.43
N PRO A 762 38.63 -12.66 -7.45
CA PRO A 762 38.24 -11.25 -7.44
C PRO A 762 38.80 -10.46 -8.64
N GLU A 763 39.96 -10.85 -9.18
CA GLU A 763 40.53 -10.25 -10.40
C GLU A 763 39.61 -10.44 -11.63
N GLN A 764 39.01 -11.62 -11.77
CA GLN A 764 38.06 -11.89 -12.86
C GLN A 764 36.73 -11.16 -12.65
N MET A 765 36.26 -11.03 -11.39
CA MET A 765 35.12 -10.14 -11.08
C MET A 765 35.41 -8.69 -11.44
N GLY A 766 36.64 -8.20 -11.20
CA GLY A 766 37.09 -6.87 -11.62
C GLY A 766 36.98 -6.66 -13.13
N LYS A 767 37.42 -7.63 -13.95
CA LYS A 767 37.33 -7.56 -15.42
C LYS A 767 35.90 -7.47 -15.94
N LEU A 768 34.92 -8.07 -15.23
CA LEU A 768 33.51 -7.93 -15.59
C LEU A 768 33.00 -6.48 -15.48
N HIS A 769 33.61 -5.67 -14.63
CA HIS A 769 33.14 -4.31 -14.34
C HIS A 769 33.64 -3.25 -15.31
N GLU A 770 34.76 -3.49 -16.00
CA GLU A 770 35.46 -2.44 -16.77
C GLU A 770 35.59 -2.75 -18.27
N GLY A 771 35.07 -3.89 -18.77
CA GLY A 771 35.42 -4.32 -20.13
C GLY A 771 34.31 -4.89 -21.01
N ILE A 772 33.29 -5.55 -20.46
CA ILE A 772 32.33 -6.30 -21.30
C ILE A 772 31.12 -5.46 -21.64
N TRP A 773 30.49 -4.88 -20.62
CA TRP A 773 29.29 -4.04 -20.80
C TRP A 773 29.55 -2.76 -21.60
N GLU A 774 30.80 -2.29 -21.65
CA GLU A 774 31.21 -1.12 -22.43
C GLU A 774 31.39 -1.41 -23.93
N LYS A 775 31.52 -2.69 -24.32
CA LYS A 775 31.64 -3.07 -25.73
C LYS A 775 30.31 -2.82 -26.45
N LYS A 776 30.40 -2.38 -27.71
CA LYS A 776 29.23 -2.34 -28.61
C LYS A 776 28.72 -3.77 -28.83
N GLY A 777 27.53 -4.06 -28.33
CA GLY A 777 26.88 -5.36 -28.45
C GLY A 777 25.49 -5.34 -27.80
N ASN A 778 24.66 -6.34 -28.14
CA ASN A 778 23.41 -6.58 -27.44
C ASN A 778 23.70 -7.18 -26.05
N TYR A 779 22.85 -6.93 -25.06
CA TYR A 779 23.03 -7.47 -23.70
C TYR A 779 23.12 -9.00 -23.69
N VAL A 780 22.46 -9.69 -24.64
CA VAL A 780 22.56 -11.15 -24.80
C VAL A 780 24.00 -11.58 -25.17
N GLU A 781 24.70 -10.80 -26.00
CA GLU A 781 26.10 -11.05 -26.36
C GLU A 781 27.04 -10.78 -25.17
N HIS A 782 26.78 -9.72 -24.39
CA HIS A 782 27.50 -9.47 -23.14
C HIS A 782 27.35 -10.62 -22.16
N ILE A 783 26.13 -11.16 -21.98
CA ILE A 783 25.89 -12.32 -21.11
C ILE A 783 26.60 -13.56 -21.62
N THR A 784 26.65 -13.76 -22.93
CA THR A 784 27.40 -14.85 -23.58
C THR A 784 28.90 -14.74 -23.27
N GLU A 785 29.49 -13.55 -23.39
CA GLU A 785 30.90 -13.30 -23.05
C GLU A 785 31.17 -13.49 -21.55
N ILE A 786 30.29 -12.99 -20.68
CA ILE A 786 30.38 -13.15 -19.22
C ILE A 786 30.36 -14.63 -18.85
N LEU A 787 29.44 -15.42 -19.43
CA LEU A 787 29.38 -16.86 -19.20
C LEU A 787 30.64 -17.57 -19.69
N GLY A 788 31.21 -17.13 -20.81
CA GLY A 788 32.51 -17.63 -21.28
C GLY A 788 33.63 -17.42 -20.27
N LEU A 789 33.71 -16.22 -19.67
CA LEU A 789 34.69 -15.93 -18.62
C LEU A 789 34.43 -16.71 -17.34
N VAL A 790 33.18 -16.87 -16.92
CA VAL A 790 32.82 -17.67 -15.75
C VAL A 790 33.23 -19.12 -15.94
N LEU A 791 32.92 -19.71 -17.11
CA LEU A 791 33.30 -21.09 -17.45
C LEU A 791 34.82 -21.26 -17.53
N HIS A 792 35.51 -20.29 -18.13
CA HIS A 792 36.97 -20.29 -18.18
C HIS A 792 37.58 -20.24 -16.78
N SER A 793 37.10 -19.34 -15.93
CA SER A 793 37.54 -19.23 -14.54
C SER A 793 37.20 -20.47 -13.72
N ALA A 794 36.04 -21.09 -13.96
CA ALA A 794 35.68 -22.35 -13.33
C ALA A 794 36.67 -23.45 -13.71
N LYS A 795 37.04 -23.53 -15.00
CA LYS A 795 38.03 -24.49 -15.51
C LYS A 795 39.44 -24.24 -14.96
N GLU A 796 39.91 -23.00 -14.90
CA GLU A 796 41.22 -22.67 -14.30
C GLU A 796 41.29 -23.05 -12.82
N SER A 797 40.16 -22.97 -12.11
CA SER A 797 40.10 -23.33 -10.69
C SER A 797 40.37 -24.82 -10.42
N PHE A 798 40.18 -25.71 -11.41
CA PHE A 798 40.52 -27.14 -11.27
C PHE A 798 42.02 -27.38 -11.13
N ASN A 799 42.84 -26.52 -11.73
CA ASN A 799 44.29 -26.74 -11.82
C ASN A 799 45.06 -26.21 -10.60
N SER A 800 44.42 -25.47 -9.69
CA SER A 800 45.10 -24.58 -8.74
C SER A 800 44.68 -24.74 -7.26
N THR A 801 43.91 -25.76 -6.90
CA THR A 801 43.30 -25.86 -5.56
C THR A 801 43.74 -27.10 -4.77
N SER A 802 43.82 -27.00 -3.43
CA SER A 802 44.00 -28.16 -2.53
C SER A 802 42.79 -29.10 -2.57
N GLN A 803 42.96 -30.37 -2.19
CA GLN A 803 41.92 -31.41 -2.31
C GLN A 803 40.61 -31.09 -1.57
N GLU A 804 40.69 -30.61 -0.32
CA GLU A 804 39.49 -30.26 0.48
C GLU A 804 38.72 -29.06 -0.12
N GLN A 805 39.45 -28.06 -0.62
CA GLN A 805 38.85 -26.90 -1.28
C GLN A 805 38.28 -27.26 -2.65
N LEU A 806 38.90 -28.21 -3.35
CA LEU A 806 38.42 -28.73 -4.63
C LEU A 806 37.10 -29.49 -4.45
N GLN A 807 36.97 -30.36 -3.44
CA GLN A 807 35.71 -31.03 -3.12
C GLN A 807 34.56 -30.02 -2.94
N ALA A 808 34.74 -29.06 -2.03
CA ALA A 808 33.71 -28.05 -1.75
C ALA A 808 33.37 -27.20 -2.99
N ARG A 809 34.33 -26.98 -3.89
CA ARG A 809 34.11 -26.27 -5.16
C ARG A 809 33.35 -27.11 -6.18
N LEU A 810 33.65 -28.40 -6.31
CA LEU A 810 33.00 -29.31 -7.26
C LEU A 810 31.56 -29.61 -6.88
N GLU A 811 31.28 -29.80 -5.58
CA GLU A 811 29.93 -29.93 -5.06
C GLU A 811 29.13 -28.65 -5.33
N TYR A 812 29.75 -27.48 -5.13
CA TYR A 812 29.14 -26.19 -5.44
C TYR A 812 28.87 -26.02 -6.94
N LEU A 813 29.84 -26.26 -7.83
CA LEU A 813 29.64 -26.19 -9.29
C LEU A 813 28.56 -27.17 -9.77
N SER A 814 28.49 -28.36 -9.17
CA SER A 814 27.44 -29.35 -9.47
C SER A 814 26.06 -28.82 -9.08
N SER A 815 25.95 -28.13 -7.94
CA SER A 815 24.69 -27.49 -7.51
C SER A 815 24.20 -26.39 -8.45
N LEU A 816 25.13 -25.74 -9.18
CA LEU A 816 24.85 -24.69 -10.15
C LEU A 816 24.51 -25.21 -11.55
N SER A 817 24.56 -26.54 -11.78
CA SER A 817 24.35 -27.12 -13.11
C SER A 817 23.03 -26.69 -13.75
N ARG A 818 21.96 -26.62 -12.96
CA ARG A 818 20.64 -26.18 -13.43
C ARG A 818 20.63 -24.71 -13.84
N ALA A 819 21.35 -23.85 -13.11
CA ALA A 819 21.43 -22.43 -13.44
C ALA A 819 22.18 -22.20 -14.76
N PHE A 820 23.29 -22.92 -15.00
CA PHE A 820 23.97 -22.91 -16.29
C PHE A 820 23.06 -23.39 -17.42
N GLU A 821 22.37 -24.52 -17.25
CA GLU A 821 21.45 -25.06 -18.26
C GLU A 821 20.30 -24.10 -18.58
N GLN A 822 19.72 -23.45 -17.57
CA GLN A 822 18.66 -22.46 -17.76
C GLN A 822 19.14 -21.22 -18.53
N LEU A 823 20.35 -20.72 -18.25
CA LEU A 823 20.93 -19.61 -18.99
C LEU A 823 21.27 -19.99 -20.43
N MET A 824 21.86 -21.18 -20.66
CA MET A 824 22.16 -21.65 -22.02
C MET A 824 20.88 -21.82 -22.83
N LEU A 825 19.83 -22.40 -22.25
CA LEU A 825 18.51 -22.54 -22.90
C LEU A 825 17.91 -21.18 -23.25
N TRP A 826 17.99 -20.21 -22.34
CA TRP A 826 17.56 -18.85 -22.59
C TRP A 826 18.36 -18.20 -23.73
N LEU A 827 19.69 -18.33 -23.76
CA LEU A 827 20.52 -17.82 -24.85
C LEU A 827 20.20 -18.46 -26.20
N SER A 828 19.98 -19.79 -26.24
CA SER A 828 19.53 -20.49 -27.46
C SER A 828 18.19 -19.96 -27.95
N SER A 829 17.24 -19.68 -27.04
CA SER A 829 15.93 -19.12 -27.39
C SER A 829 16.04 -17.73 -28.04
N LYS A 830 17.11 -16.99 -27.77
CA LYS A 830 17.44 -15.69 -28.36
C LYS A 830 18.26 -15.80 -29.66
N LYS A 831 18.43 -17.03 -30.20
CA LYS A 831 19.17 -17.34 -31.44
C LYS A 831 20.65 -16.94 -31.41
N VAL A 832 21.28 -16.93 -30.24
CA VAL A 832 22.73 -16.74 -30.11
C VAL A 832 23.44 -18.07 -30.32
N ASP A 833 24.53 -18.06 -31.08
CA ASP A 833 25.39 -19.23 -31.19
C ASP A 833 26.14 -19.45 -29.87
N ILE A 834 25.73 -20.48 -29.13
CA ILE A 834 26.32 -20.88 -27.86
C ILE A 834 27.15 -22.17 -27.99
N ALA A 835 27.47 -22.63 -29.20
CA ALA A 835 28.11 -23.93 -29.41
C ALA A 835 29.43 -24.06 -28.61
N GLU A 836 30.25 -23.01 -28.61
CA GLU A 836 31.53 -23.02 -27.88
C GLU A 836 31.36 -22.94 -26.35
N LEU A 837 30.36 -22.20 -25.86
CA LEU A 837 30.02 -22.15 -24.43
C LEU A 837 29.51 -23.49 -23.94
N GLN A 838 28.59 -24.10 -24.70
CA GLN A 838 28.02 -25.39 -24.42
C GLN A 838 29.09 -26.48 -24.42
N LYS A 839 29.98 -26.47 -25.41
CA LYS A 839 31.18 -27.31 -25.45
C LYS A 839 32.05 -27.15 -24.20
N THR A 840 32.35 -25.90 -23.81
CA THR A 840 33.18 -25.63 -22.64
C THR A 840 32.53 -26.15 -21.36
N TRP A 841 31.21 -25.96 -21.23
CA TRP A 841 30.42 -26.45 -20.11
C TRP A 841 30.35 -27.97 -20.07
N ASP A 842 30.12 -28.65 -21.18
CA ASP A 842 30.05 -30.11 -21.24
C ASP A 842 31.40 -30.76 -20.92
N LEU A 843 32.51 -30.21 -21.44
CA LEU A 843 33.86 -30.63 -21.05
C LEU A 843 34.10 -30.43 -19.54
N LEU A 844 33.71 -29.28 -18.99
CA LEU A 844 33.85 -29.00 -17.56
C LEU A 844 33.01 -29.97 -16.70
N ARG A 845 31.78 -30.30 -17.12
CA ARG A 845 30.95 -31.31 -16.42
C ARG A 845 31.58 -32.68 -16.45
N LEU A 846 32.22 -33.06 -17.56
CA LEU A 846 32.93 -34.33 -17.66
C LEU A 846 34.15 -34.34 -16.74
N ASP A 847 34.88 -33.23 -16.65
CA ASP A 847 35.96 -33.03 -15.68
C ASP A 847 35.45 -33.14 -14.23
N ILE A 848 34.30 -32.52 -13.89
CA ILE A 848 33.63 -32.65 -12.57
C ILE A 848 33.29 -34.11 -12.27
N LEU A 849 32.69 -34.82 -13.24
CA LEU A 849 32.28 -36.21 -13.07
C LEU A 849 33.49 -37.12 -12.79
N CYS A 850 34.58 -36.94 -13.55
CA CYS A 850 35.80 -37.71 -13.38
C CYS A 850 36.50 -37.39 -12.05
N ALA A 851 36.53 -36.12 -11.65
CA ALA A 851 37.08 -35.71 -10.35
C ALA A 851 36.26 -36.29 -9.18
N ASN A 852 34.93 -36.23 -9.25
CA ASN A 852 34.04 -36.83 -8.24
C ASN A 852 34.26 -38.34 -8.12
N ALA A 853 34.39 -39.04 -9.25
CA ALA A 853 34.68 -40.48 -9.28
C ALA A 853 36.04 -40.83 -8.66
N ASN A 854 37.01 -39.91 -8.76
CA ASN A 854 38.32 -40.06 -8.15
C ASN A 854 38.42 -39.44 -6.75
N ASN A 855 37.30 -39.24 -6.03
CA ASN A 855 37.24 -38.62 -4.70
C ASN A 855 37.96 -37.26 -4.62
N TYR A 856 37.67 -36.43 -5.62
CA TYR A 856 38.16 -35.06 -5.73
C TYR A 856 39.69 -34.95 -5.88
N GLU A 857 40.36 -36.03 -6.31
CA GLU A 857 41.75 -35.98 -6.78
C GLU A 857 41.77 -35.74 -8.29
N VAL A 858 42.33 -34.62 -8.72
CA VAL A 858 42.47 -34.28 -10.14
C VAL A 858 43.80 -34.81 -10.66
N ASP A 859 43.75 -35.85 -11.51
CA ASP A 859 44.91 -36.27 -12.30
C ASP A 859 44.96 -35.42 -13.58
N ALA A 860 45.99 -34.56 -13.68
CA ALA A 860 46.19 -33.68 -14.83
C ALA A 860 46.27 -34.44 -16.17
N ARG A 861 46.63 -35.74 -16.15
CA ARG A 861 46.64 -36.59 -17.34
C ARG A 861 45.22 -36.89 -17.82
N ILE A 862 44.30 -37.16 -16.91
CA ILE A 862 42.88 -37.41 -17.25
C ILE A 862 42.25 -36.13 -17.79
N LEU A 863 42.48 -34.98 -17.14
CA LEU A 863 41.99 -33.69 -17.66
C LEU A 863 42.54 -33.39 -19.05
N HIS A 864 43.84 -33.63 -19.28
CA HIS A 864 44.43 -33.44 -20.60
C HIS A 864 43.86 -34.41 -21.64
N GLN A 865 43.64 -35.68 -21.28
CA GLN A 865 43.00 -36.67 -22.14
C GLN A 865 41.55 -36.30 -22.47
N ILE A 866 40.77 -35.81 -21.51
CA ILE A 866 39.40 -35.32 -21.76
C ILE A 866 39.44 -34.17 -22.76
N ASN A 867 40.29 -33.17 -22.49
CA ASN A 867 40.45 -32.00 -23.34
C ASN A 867 41.06 -32.27 -24.71
N THR A 868 41.68 -33.43 -24.96
CA THR A 868 42.25 -33.80 -26.27
C THR A 868 41.36 -34.77 -27.05
N ARG A 869 40.70 -35.71 -26.37
CA ARG A 869 39.83 -36.71 -27.01
C ARG A 869 38.42 -36.20 -27.30
N PHE A 870 37.88 -35.33 -26.43
CA PHE A 870 36.53 -34.77 -26.58
C PHE A 870 36.53 -33.35 -27.18
N VAL A 871 37.62 -32.91 -27.83
CA VAL A 871 37.76 -31.55 -28.44
C VAL A 871 36.60 -31.20 -29.37
N HIS A 872 36.07 -32.20 -30.08
CA HIS A 872 34.98 -32.05 -31.05
C HIS A 872 33.59 -32.28 -30.45
N CYS A 873 33.46 -32.47 -29.13
CA CYS A 873 32.19 -32.78 -28.44
C CYS A 873 31.43 -33.99 -29.01
N ALA A 874 32.13 -34.93 -29.66
CA ALA A 874 31.59 -36.22 -30.04
C ALA A 874 31.53 -37.12 -28.80
N PHE A 875 30.51 -36.93 -27.97
CA PHE A 875 30.28 -37.74 -26.76
C PHE A 875 29.59 -39.08 -27.05
N ASP A 876 29.23 -39.30 -28.30
CA ASP A 876 28.65 -40.51 -28.87
C ASP A 876 29.71 -41.40 -29.54
N ASP A 877 30.97 -41.36 -29.08
CA ASP A 877 32.01 -42.31 -29.49
C ASP A 877 32.28 -43.35 -28.38
N PHE A 878 31.99 -44.61 -28.68
CA PHE A 878 32.14 -45.71 -27.73
C PHE A 878 33.60 -46.00 -27.41
N GLU A 879 34.50 -45.87 -28.39
CA GLU A 879 35.93 -46.13 -28.20
C GLU A 879 36.54 -45.06 -27.28
N THR A 880 36.13 -43.80 -27.46
CA THR A 880 36.58 -42.71 -26.62
C THR A 880 36.06 -42.83 -25.17
N LEU A 881 34.79 -43.24 -24.97
CA LEU A 881 34.25 -43.57 -23.65
C LEU A 881 35.01 -44.74 -22.98
N GLU A 882 35.26 -45.82 -23.73
CA GLU A 882 35.98 -46.98 -23.21
C GLU A 882 37.39 -46.61 -22.75
N LYS A 883 38.15 -45.87 -23.57
CA LYS A 883 39.49 -45.41 -23.21
C LYS A 883 39.47 -44.48 -22.00
N LEU A 884 38.48 -43.59 -21.86
CA LEU A 884 38.33 -42.74 -20.67
C LEU A 884 38.14 -43.58 -19.40
N LEU A 885 37.28 -44.61 -19.48
CA LEU A 885 37.04 -45.52 -18.36
C LEU A 885 38.27 -46.37 -18.04
N GLU A 886 39.08 -46.78 -19.03
CA GLU A 886 40.36 -47.47 -18.81
C GLU A 886 41.39 -46.59 -18.10
N ASP A 887 41.50 -45.32 -18.51
CA ASP A 887 42.37 -44.33 -17.88
C ASP A 887 41.93 -44.07 -16.43
N LEU A 888 40.62 -43.88 -16.19
CA LEU A 888 40.04 -43.77 -14.83
C LEU A 888 40.27 -45.04 -14.00
N ASN A 889 40.07 -46.22 -14.58
CA ASN A 889 40.30 -47.51 -13.93
C ASN A 889 41.77 -47.66 -13.50
N THR A 890 42.70 -47.10 -14.27
CA THR A 890 44.13 -47.06 -13.92
C THR A 890 44.40 -46.12 -12.75
N VAL A 891 43.79 -44.92 -12.74
CA VAL A 891 43.98 -43.93 -11.67
C VAL A 891 43.30 -44.35 -10.37
N ILE A 892 42.03 -44.74 -10.41
CA ILE A 892 41.27 -45.25 -9.26
C ILE A 892 41.95 -46.48 -8.68
N GLY A 893 42.50 -47.36 -9.54
CA GLY A 893 43.20 -48.58 -9.12
C GLY A 893 44.49 -48.34 -8.32
N ARG A 894 45.07 -47.14 -8.36
CA ARG A 894 46.20 -46.77 -7.49
C ARG A 894 45.76 -46.57 -6.03
N ARG A 895 44.49 -46.25 -5.81
CA ARG A 895 43.93 -45.89 -4.49
C ARG A 895 42.99 -46.96 -3.94
N VAL A 896 42.03 -47.42 -4.73
CA VAL A 896 41.01 -48.39 -4.33
C VAL A 896 41.46 -49.78 -4.73
N GLN A 897 41.83 -50.59 -3.73
CA GLN A 897 42.22 -52.00 -3.95
C GLN A 897 41.02 -52.95 -4.00
N ASP A 898 39.85 -52.55 -3.48
CA ASP A 898 38.62 -53.35 -3.58
C ASP A 898 38.05 -53.28 -5.00
N ILE A 899 38.04 -54.43 -5.68
CA ILE A 899 37.50 -54.58 -7.03
C ILE A 899 36.01 -54.21 -7.08
N LYS A 900 35.23 -54.47 -6.02
CA LYS A 900 33.80 -54.16 -6.01
C LYS A 900 33.52 -52.67 -5.91
N GLU A 901 34.25 -51.97 -5.05
CA GLU A 901 34.16 -50.52 -4.91
C GLU A 901 34.60 -49.83 -6.21
N LYS A 902 35.70 -50.31 -6.79
CA LYS A 902 36.20 -49.83 -8.09
C LYS A 902 35.18 -50.00 -9.21
N ASP A 903 34.58 -51.19 -9.35
CA ASP A 903 33.53 -51.44 -10.34
C ASP A 903 32.33 -50.52 -10.08
N SER A 904 31.90 -50.34 -8.82
CA SER A 904 30.80 -49.43 -8.48
C SER A 904 31.05 -47.99 -8.92
N ILE A 905 32.27 -47.46 -8.75
CA ILE A 905 32.65 -46.11 -9.19
C ILE A 905 32.60 -45.99 -10.71
N LEU A 906 33.14 -46.97 -11.45
CA LEU A 906 33.12 -46.95 -12.92
C LEU A 906 31.70 -47.09 -13.47
N GLN A 907 30.83 -47.84 -12.80
CA GLN A 907 29.40 -47.94 -13.14
C GLN A 907 28.71 -46.59 -12.91
N PHE A 908 29.01 -45.89 -11.81
CA PHE A 908 28.50 -44.54 -11.55
C PHE A 908 28.94 -43.54 -12.63
N VAL A 909 30.22 -43.56 -13.05
CA VAL A 909 30.71 -42.71 -14.14
C VAL A 909 29.97 -43.01 -15.43
N THR A 910 29.83 -44.28 -15.78
CA THR A 910 29.15 -44.70 -17.02
C THR A 910 27.68 -44.27 -17.03
N GLN A 911 26.97 -44.43 -15.91
CA GLN A 911 25.58 -43.99 -15.78
C GLN A 911 25.44 -42.48 -15.97
N ASN A 912 26.25 -41.68 -15.26
CA ASN A 912 26.18 -40.22 -15.36
C ASN A 912 26.69 -39.71 -16.73
N TYR A 913 27.66 -40.40 -17.33
CA TYR A 913 28.14 -40.06 -18.66
C TYR A 913 27.01 -40.20 -19.70
N LEU A 914 26.31 -41.33 -19.67
CA LEU A 914 25.17 -41.58 -20.56
C LEU A 914 24.04 -40.59 -20.31
N ARG A 915 23.78 -40.26 -19.04
CA ARG A 915 22.74 -39.32 -18.64
C ARG A 915 23.01 -37.88 -19.10
N PHE A 916 24.26 -37.43 -19.04
CA PHE A 916 24.61 -36.03 -19.29
C PHE A 916 25.20 -35.77 -20.68
N PHE A 917 25.70 -36.78 -21.38
CA PHE A 917 26.43 -36.58 -22.65
C PHE A 917 26.02 -37.54 -23.76
N GLY A 918 25.96 -38.84 -23.47
CA GLY A 918 25.94 -39.87 -24.52
C GLY A 918 24.76 -39.83 -25.50
N LEU A 919 23.59 -39.33 -25.10
CA LEU A 919 22.36 -39.34 -25.92
C LEU A 919 21.54 -38.03 -25.81
N LYS A 920 22.19 -36.89 -25.57
CA LYS A 920 21.51 -35.58 -25.44
C LYS A 920 20.79 -35.18 -26.73
N VAL A 921 19.46 -35.04 -26.68
CA VAL A 921 18.60 -34.68 -27.82
C VAL A 921 18.53 -33.17 -28.06
N ASP A 922 18.77 -32.35 -27.03
CA ASP A 922 18.61 -30.88 -27.13
C ASP A 922 19.58 -30.22 -28.12
N HIS A 923 20.73 -30.84 -28.40
CA HIS A 923 21.69 -30.38 -29.43
C HIS A 923 21.20 -30.63 -30.86
N LEU A 924 20.30 -31.61 -31.04
CA LEU A 924 19.79 -32.05 -32.34
C LEU A 924 18.62 -31.19 -32.84
N LEU A 925 17.87 -30.56 -31.93
CA LEU A 925 16.71 -29.74 -32.27
C LEU A 925 17.06 -28.28 -32.56
N ASN A 926 18.19 -27.78 -32.04
CA ASN A 926 18.55 -26.36 -32.11
C ASN A 926 19.71 -26.03 -33.07
N SER A 927 20.43 -27.02 -33.60
CA SER A 927 21.53 -26.77 -34.52
C SER A 927 21.11 -27.07 -35.97
N ASN A 928 21.30 -26.09 -36.87
CA ASN A 928 21.27 -26.30 -38.33
C ASN A 928 22.41 -27.23 -38.81
N ASN A 929 23.28 -27.68 -37.90
CA ASN A 929 24.35 -28.61 -38.16
C ASN A 929 23.87 -30.03 -37.86
N SER A 930 23.92 -30.88 -38.89
CA SER A 930 23.55 -32.29 -38.87
C SER A 930 24.49 -33.14 -38.00
N PHE A 931 24.48 -32.96 -36.68
CA PHE A 931 25.07 -33.94 -35.79
C PHE A 931 24.15 -35.17 -35.82
N ALA A 932 24.44 -36.15 -36.67
CA ALA A 932 23.80 -37.44 -36.62
C ALA A 932 24.43 -38.23 -35.47
N LEU A 933 23.63 -38.67 -34.50
CA LEU A 933 24.08 -39.64 -33.49
C LEU A 933 24.74 -40.83 -34.18
N SER A 934 25.92 -41.23 -33.70
CA SER A 934 26.66 -42.37 -34.21
C SER A 934 25.85 -43.66 -34.12
N GLU A 935 25.51 -44.24 -35.28
CA GLU A 935 24.80 -45.52 -35.37
C GLU A 935 25.59 -46.63 -34.65
N GLU A 936 26.93 -46.59 -34.73
CA GLU A 936 27.83 -47.54 -34.08
C GLU A 936 27.74 -47.47 -32.55
N PHE A 937 27.62 -46.26 -31.99
CA PHE A 937 27.48 -46.05 -30.56
C PHE A 937 26.18 -46.64 -30.03
N ILE A 938 25.08 -46.35 -30.71
CA ILE A 938 23.76 -46.88 -30.39
C ILE A 938 23.75 -48.41 -30.49
N GLU A 939 24.33 -48.95 -31.56
CA GLU A 939 24.45 -50.39 -31.76
C GLU A 939 25.20 -51.04 -30.58
N LYS A 940 26.36 -50.51 -30.18
CA LYS A 940 27.14 -51.02 -29.03
C LYS A 940 26.38 -50.92 -27.71
N LEU A 941 25.61 -49.85 -27.47
CA LEU A 941 24.74 -49.75 -26.29
C LEU A 941 23.64 -50.82 -26.28
N ILE A 942 23.01 -51.10 -27.43
CA ILE A 942 22.01 -52.16 -27.58
C ILE A 942 22.63 -53.54 -27.32
N HIS A 943 23.81 -53.79 -27.85
CA HIS A 943 24.56 -55.02 -27.59
C HIS A 943 24.89 -55.21 -26.10
N LEU A 944 25.25 -54.12 -25.38
CA LEU A 944 25.49 -54.15 -23.93
C LEU A 944 24.22 -54.51 -23.15
N LEU A 945 23.07 -53.94 -23.53
CA LEU A 945 21.76 -54.31 -22.96
C LEU A 945 21.42 -55.78 -23.21
N ALA A 946 21.72 -56.27 -24.41
CA ALA A 946 21.45 -57.63 -24.86
C ALA A 946 22.46 -58.68 -24.33
N GLU A 947 23.41 -58.27 -23.48
CA GLU A 947 24.48 -59.11 -22.92
C GLU A 947 25.27 -59.84 -24.02
N GLN A 948 25.58 -59.15 -25.11
CA GLN A 948 26.51 -59.64 -26.10
C GLN A 948 27.95 -59.46 -25.62
N ASP A 949 28.85 -60.29 -26.14
CA ASP A 949 30.26 -60.28 -25.77
C ASP A 949 30.96 -59.13 -26.50
N ILE A 950 30.74 -57.92 -26.00
CA ILE A 950 31.50 -56.74 -26.42
C ILE A 950 32.63 -56.55 -25.43
N GLN A 951 33.82 -56.24 -25.95
CA GLN A 951 34.90 -55.72 -25.14
C GLN A 951 34.49 -54.34 -24.62
N PHE A 952 34.16 -54.29 -23.33
CA PHE A 952 33.89 -53.06 -22.60
C PHE A 952 34.55 -53.19 -21.24
N CYS A 953 35.25 -52.14 -20.82
CA CYS A 953 36.05 -52.10 -19.59
C CYS A 953 35.29 -52.51 -18.31
N ILE A 954 33.95 -52.38 -18.30
CA ILE A 954 33.08 -52.80 -17.21
C ILE A 954 31.94 -53.67 -17.74
N ARG A 955 31.42 -54.58 -16.89
CA ARG A 955 30.21 -55.33 -17.23
C ARG A 955 28.98 -54.61 -16.68
N PRO A 956 28.05 -54.08 -17.50
CA PRO A 956 26.93 -53.28 -17.01
C PRO A 956 26.08 -54.04 -15.98
N ASN A 957 25.92 -53.45 -14.81
CA ASN A 957 25.02 -53.98 -13.77
C ASN A 957 23.55 -53.64 -14.11
N ALA A 958 22.61 -54.04 -13.25
CA ALA A 958 21.19 -53.80 -13.49
C ALA A 958 20.83 -52.30 -13.58
N PHE A 959 21.49 -51.43 -12.81
CA PHE A 959 21.25 -49.99 -12.83
C PHE A 959 21.82 -49.33 -14.09
N THR A 960 23.04 -49.71 -14.50
CA THR A 960 23.64 -49.20 -15.75
C THR A 960 22.85 -49.64 -16.97
N LYS A 961 22.35 -50.88 -16.98
CA LYS A 961 21.44 -51.36 -18.02
C LYS A 961 20.12 -50.58 -18.02
N MET A 962 19.58 -50.25 -16.85
CA MET A 962 18.38 -49.42 -16.75
C MET A 962 18.61 -48.01 -17.31
N GLU A 963 19.74 -47.39 -16.97
CA GLU A 963 20.09 -46.05 -17.49
C GLU A 963 20.25 -46.06 -19.01
N ILE A 964 21.00 -47.02 -19.57
CA ILE A 964 21.12 -47.18 -21.04
C ILE A 964 19.73 -47.32 -21.67
N ALA A 965 18.86 -48.16 -21.09
CA ALA A 965 17.51 -48.34 -21.59
C ALA A 965 16.68 -47.05 -21.51
N ILE A 966 16.73 -46.29 -20.41
CA ILE A 966 16.02 -45.01 -20.25
C ILE A 966 16.47 -44.01 -21.31
N GLN A 967 17.78 -43.86 -21.52
CA GLN A 967 18.31 -42.89 -22.48
C GLN A 967 17.92 -43.23 -23.92
N LEU A 968 17.99 -44.52 -24.31
CA LEU A 968 17.51 -44.98 -25.62
C LEU A 968 15.99 -44.75 -25.78
N MET A 969 15.21 -44.98 -24.72
CA MET A 969 13.77 -44.73 -24.74
C MET A 969 13.43 -43.24 -24.85
N SER A 970 14.19 -42.36 -24.19
CA SER A 970 14.03 -40.90 -24.30
C SER A 970 14.23 -40.44 -25.75
N LEU A 971 15.28 -40.94 -26.39
CA LEU A 971 15.61 -40.64 -27.78
C LEU A 971 14.50 -41.04 -28.76
N ILE A 972 13.91 -42.23 -28.57
CA ILE A 972 12.79 -42.71 -29.41
C ILE A 972 11.56 -41.82 -29.26
N GLN A 973 11.32 -41.26 -28.07
CA GLN A 973 10.12 -40.46 -27.81
C GLN A 973 10.22 -38.99 -28.22
N GLN A 974 11.42 -38.42 -28.34
CA GLN A 974 11.59 -36.98 -28.56
C GLN A 974 11.57 -36.57 -30.06
N VAL A 975 11.72 -37.51 -31.00
CA VAL A 975 11.88 -37.17 -32.43
C VAL A 975 11.11 -38.16 -33.33
N GLU A 976 9.82 -37.90 -33.56
CA GLU A 976 8.89 -38.83 -34.24
C GLU A 976 9.26 -39.19 -35.70
N LEU A 977 10.10 -38.41 -36.40
CA LEU A 977 10.38 -38.62 -37.84
C LEU A 977 11.87 -38.86 -38.18
N THR A 978 12.81 -38.16 -37.54
CA THR A 978 14.24 -38.17 -37.95
C THR A 978 15.00 -39.43 -37.50
N TYR A 979 14.57 -40.09 -36.43
CA TYR A 979 15.24 -41.26 -35.87
C TYR A 979 14.40 -42.54 -35.96
N MET A 980 13.47 -42.59 -36.92
CA MET A 980 12.71 -43.81 -37.24
C MET A 980 13.66 -45.00 -37.49
N TYR A 981 14.87 -44.76 -37.97
CA TYR A 981 15.88 -45.80 -38.13
C TYR A 981 16.33 -46.41 -36.79
N ILE A 982 16.44 -45.68 -35.67
CA ILE A 982 16.78 -46.23 -34.33
C ILE A 982 15.62 -47.08 -33.82
N HIS A 983 14.40 -46.61 -34.00
CA HIS A 983 13.18 -47.37 -33.67
C HIS A 983 13.13 -48.67 -34.49
N ILE A 984 13.40 -48.58 -35.80
CA ILE A 984 13.54 -49.72 -36.71
C ILE A 984 14.72 -50.61 -36.30
N TYR A 985 15.85 -50.05 -35.89
CA TYR A 985 17.05 -50.78 -35.50
C TYR A 985 16.79 -51.55 -34.22
N LEU A 986 16.20 -50.94 -33.19
CA LEU A 986 15.73 -51.64 -31.99
C LEU A 986 14.68 -52.69 -32.33
N CYS A 987 13.71 -52.41 -33.21
CA CYS A 987 12.72 -53.39 -33.66
C CYS A 987 13.37 -54.58 -34.38
N ILE A 988 14.29 -54.33 -35.31
CA ILE A 988 15.06 -55.34 -36.05
C ILE A 988 15.97 -56.12 -35.11
N TYR A 989 16.67 -55.44 -34.19
CA TYR A 989 17.61 -56.05 -33.29
C TYR A 989 16.91 -56.92 -32.25
N LEU A 990 15.80 -56.43 -31.69
CA LEU A 990 14.88 -57.21 -30.88
C LEU A 990 14.38 -58.40 -31.71
N PHE A 991 13.87 -58.21 -32.93
CA PHE A 991 13.39 -59.28 -33.81
C PHE A 991 14.45 -60.35 -34.15
N ILE A 992 15.68 -59.95 -34.47
CA ILE A 992 16.82 -60.84 -34.78
C ILE A 992 17.30 -61.57 -33.51
N TYR A 993 17.42 -60.86 -32.39
CA TYR A 993 17.79 -61.43 -31.09
C TYR A 993 16.73 -62.42 -30.60
N PHE A 994 15.45 -62.12 -30.84
CA PHE A 994 14.31 -62.99 -30.54
C PHE A 994 14.25 -64.24 -31.41
N SER A 995 14.71 -64.17 -32.66
CA SER A 995 14.68 -65.29 -33.60
C SER A 995 15.77 -66.36 -33.32
N LYS A 996 16.87 -66.01 -32.61
CA LYS A 996 18.06 -66.88 -32.49
C LYS A 996 18.37 -67.47 -31.09
N LYS A 997 17.70 -67.11 -29.98
CA LYS A 997 18.09 -67.58 -28.62
C LYS A 997 16.94 -68.12 -27.73
N LYS A 998 17.31 -68.98 -26.76
CA LYS A 998 16.45 -69.70 -25.80
C LYS A 998 15.47 -68.77 -25.03
N LYS A 999 14.20 -69.19 -24.92
CA LYS A 999 13.05 -68.50 -24.25
C LYS A 999 13.30 -67.82 -22.89
N LYS A 1000 14.33 -68.22 -22.11
CA LYS A 1000 14.63 -67.63 -20.78
C LYS A 1000 15.32 -66.26 -20.83
N LYS A 1001 16.18 -65.99 -21.82
CA LYS A 1001 16.86 -64.68 -21.95
C LYS A 1001 15.94 -63.58 -22.50
N LYS A 1002 14.92 -63.97 -23.29
CA LYS A 1002 13.87 -63.09 -23.84
C LYS A 1002 13.18 -62.25 -22.75
N LYS A 1003 12.71 -62.89 -21.67
CA LYS A 1003 11.94 -62.20 -20.61
C LYS A 1003 12.70 -61.10 -19.86
N SER A 1004 14.04 -61.15 -19.81
CA SER A 1004 14.84 -60.19 -19.03
C SER A 1004 14.97 -58.83 -19.71
N LEU A 1005 15.16 -58.80 -21.04
CA LEU A 1005 15.29 -57.56 -21.80
C LEU A 1005 13.94 -56.86 -21.97
N ASP A 1006 12.88 -57.62 -22.27
CA ASP A 1006 11.50 -57.10 -22.39
C ASP A 1006 11.07 -56.38 -21.10
N THR A 1007 11.36 -56.99 -19.95
CA THR A 1007 11.04 -56.41 -18.63
C THR A 1007 11.85 -55.14 -18.37
N LEU A 1008 13.11 -55.09 -18.81
CA LEU A 1008 13.96 -53.92 -18.63
C LEU A 1008 13.47 -52.74 -19.47
N LEU A 1009 13.20 -52.96 -20.76
CA LEU A 1009 12.71 -51.92 -21.68
C LEU A 1009 11.34 -51.40 -21.25
N LEU A 1010 10.44 -52.29 -20.83
CA LEU A 1010 9.14 -51.91 -20.28
C LEU A 1010 9.28 -51.03 -19.03
N ARG A 1011 10.14 -51.43 -18.07
CA ARG A 1011 10.39 -50.62 -16.86
C ARG A 1011 11.03 -49.27 -17.19
N ALA A 1012 11.97 -49.22 -18.13
CA ALA A 1012 12.62 -47.98 -18.55
C ALA A 1012 11.60 -47.01 -19.16
N HIS A 1013 10.69 -47.53 -19.99
CA HIS A 1013 9.59 -46.76 -20.56
C HIS A 1013 8.61 -46.25 -19.49
N GLU A 1014 8.22 -47.10 -18.54
CA GLU A 1014 7.38 -46.71 -17.39
C GLU A 1014 8.01 -45.58 -16.59
N GLN A 1015 9.30 -45.70 -16.24
CA GLN A 1015 10.02 -44.68 -15.49
C GLN A 1015 10.10 -43.35 -16.25
N LEU A 1016 10.35 -43.40 -17.56
CA LEU A 1016 10.39 -42.22 -18.42
C LEU A 1016 9.04 -41.50 -18.47
N LEU A 1017 7.95 -42.26 -18.67
CA LEU A 1017 6.59 -41.71 -18.69
C LEU A 1017 6.22 -41.09 -17.34
N HIS A 1018 6.53 -41.75 -16.22
CA HIS A 1018 6.31 -41.19 -14.88
C HIS A 1018 7.03 -39.84 -14.68
N PHE A 1019 8.28 -39.71 -15.12
CA PHE A 1019 8.99 -38.43 -15.03
C PHE A 1019 8.35 -37.33 -15.87
N LYS A 1020 7.86 -37.66 -17.08
CA LYS A 1020 7.11 -36.70 -17.91
C LYS A 1020 5.81 -36.25 -17.24
N GLU A 1021 5.15 -37.13 -16.49
CA GLU A 1021 3.87 -36.84 -15.87
C GLU A 1021 3.97 -36.16 -14.50
N ILE A 1022 5.09 -36.27 -13.79
CA ILE A 1022 5.31 -35.51 -12.54
C ILE A 1022 5.16 -34.00 -12.78
N ALA A 1023 5.54 -33.51 -13.96
CA ALA A 1023 5.31 -32.11 -14.34
C ALA A 1023 3.81 -31.76 -14.45
N TYR A 1024 2.97 -32.69 -14.92
CA TYR A 1024 1.51 -32.53 -14.99
C TYR A 1024 0.83 -32.71 -13.62
N LEU A 1025 1.39 -33.54 -12.73
CA LEU A 1025 0.88 -33.79 -11.39
C LEU A 1025 1.11 -32.62 -10.40
N ASN A 1026 2.02 -31.69 -10.71
CA ASN A 1026 2.24 -30.49 -9.91
C ASN A 1026 1.16 -29.40 -10.14
N GLY A 1027 0.22 -29.62 -11.07
CA GLY A 1027 -0.97 -28.78 -11.30
C GLY A 1027 -2.25 -29.32 -10.62
N GLU A 1028 -3.43 -28.77 -10.96
CA GLU A 1028 -4.71 -29.28 -10.46
C GLU A 1028 -4.88 -30.77 -10.82
N PHE A 1029 -5.05 -31.63 -9.80
CA PHE A 1029 -5.21 -33.09 -9.92
C PHE A 1029 -6.50 -33.45 -10.67
N LYS A 1030 -6.54 -33.35 -12.00
CA LYS A 1030 -7.67 -33.79 -12.83
C LYS A 1030 -7.25 -34.88 -13.82
N LEU A 1031 -7.99 -35.99 -13.84
CA LEU A 1031 -7.76 -37.10 -14.77
C LEU A 1031 -8.14 -36.71 -16.22
N ASP A 1032 -7.21 -36.90 -17.16
CA ASP A 1032 -7.47 -36.79 -18.60
C ASP A 1032 -8.03 -38.10 -19.14
N VAL A 1033 -9.36 -38.16 -19.26
CA VAL A 1033 -10.12 -39.33 -19.75
C VAL A 1033 -9.72 -39.69 -21.18
N GLN A 1034 -9.44 -38.71 -22.04
CA GLN A 1034 -9.12 -38.96 -23.45
C GLN A 1034 -7.81 -39.72 -23.57
N ARG A 1035 -6.86 -39.48 -22.66
CA ARG A 1035 -5.60 -40.20 -22.61
C ARG A 1035 -5.76 -41.69 -22.34
N PHE A 1036 -6.69 -42.09 -21.46
CA PHE A 1036 -7.02 -43.50 -21.22
C PHE A 1036 -7.63 -44.16 -22.45
N VAL A 1037 -8.52 -43.44 -23.15
CA VAL A 1037 -9.14 -43.92 -24.39
C VAL A 1037 -8.08 -44.12 -25.48
N ASN A 1038 -7.16 -43.16 -25.62
CA ASN A 1038 -6.06 -43.23 -26.58
C ASN A 1038 -5.11 -44.39 -26.28
N ALA A 1039 -4.69 -44.55 -25.02
CA ALA A 1039 -3.82 -45.66 -24.61
C ALA A 1039 -4.48 -47.03 -24.84
N ALA A 1040 -5.77 -47.17 -24.51
CA ALA A 1040 -6.52 -48.40 -24.74
C ALA A 1040 -6.67 -48.73 -26.23
N SER A 1041 -6.91 -47.72 -27.08
CA SER A 1041 -6.98 -47.88 -28.54
C SER A 1041 -5.61 -48.20 -29.13
N ASN A 1042 -4.54 -47.55 -28.67
CA ASN A 1042 -3.17 -47.81 -29.09
C ASN A 1042 -2.79 -49.25 -28.78
N LEU A 1043 -3.06 -49.74 -27.57
CA LEU A 1043 -2.81 -51.13 -27.18
C LEU A 1043 -3.47 -52.13 -28.14
N THR A 1044 -4.76 -51.96 -28.46
CA THR A 1044 -5.44 -52.84 -29.43
C THR A 1044 -4.77 -52.78 -30.80
N LYS A 1045 -4.50 -51.57 -31.32
CA LYS A 1045 -3.83 -51.39 -32.62
C LYS A 1045 -2.45 -52.04 -32.68
N GLN A 1046 -1.62 -51.92 -31.63
CA GLN A 1046 -0.27 -52.49 -31.62
C GLN A 1046 -0.26 -54.01 -31.46
N ILE A 1047 -1.26 -54.57 -30.75
CA ILE A 1047 -1.43 -56.02 -30.66
C ILE A 1047 -1.77 -56.60 -32.04
N GLU A 1048 -2.65 -55.94 -32.80
CA GLU A 1048 -3.04 -56.34 -34.17
C GLU A 1048 -1.85 -56.27 -35.15
N LYS A 1049 -1.02 -55.22 -35.07
CA LYS A 1049 0.16 -55.03 -35.93
C LYS A 1049 1.27 -56.07 -35.70
N GLY A 1050 1.32 -56.69 -34.52
CA GLY A 1050 2.20 -57.83 -34.26
C GLY A 1050 3.65 -57.51 -33.86
N ASN A 1051 4.09 -56.26 -33.85
CA ASN A 1051 5.44 -55.88 -33.38
C ASN A 1051 5.56 -56.02 -31.85
N ASP A 1052 6.50 -56.83 -31.36
CA ASP A 1052 6.69 -57.07 -29.92
C ASP A 1052 7.17 -55.82 -29.16
N PHE A 1053 7.95 -54.92 -29.79
CA PHE A 1053 8.42 -53.68 -29.15
C PHE A 1053 7.28 -52.67 -28.96
N ASP A 1054 6.49 -52.40 -30.00
CA ASP A 1054 5.36 -51.47 -29.93
C ASP A 1054 4.28 -51.95 -28.94
N LYS A 1055 4.09 -53.26 -28.81
CA LYS A 1055 3.26 -53.83 -27.75
C LYS A 1055 3.80 -53.48 -26.37
N LEU A 1056 5.10 -53.60 -26.13
CA LEU A 1056 5.71 -53.23 -24.83
C LEU A 1056 5.53 -51.74 -24.53
N LEU A 1057 5.67 -50.86 -25.53
CA LEU A 1057 5.42 -49.42 -25.36
C LEU A 1057 3.96 -49.16 -24.97
N ALA A 1058 3.00 -49.69 -25.74
CA ALA A 1058 1.59 -49.52 -25.45
C ALA A 1058 1.19 -50.11 -24.08
N ILE A 1059 1.83 -51.21 -23.65
CA ILE A 1059 1.63 -51.76 -22.31
C ILE A 1059 2.17 -50.81 -21.23
N GLY A 1060 3.34 -50.21 -21.42
CA GLY A 1060 3.90 -49.24 -20.48
C GLY A 1060 3.03 -47.98 -20.35
N GLU A 1061 2.53 -47.44 -21.47
CA GLU A 1061 1.53 -46.36 -21.47
C GLU A 1061 0.28 -46.72 -20.67
N CYS A 1062 -0.29 -47.90 -20.91
CA CYS A 1062 -1.45 -48.37 -20.15
C CYS A 1062 -1.14 -48.54 -18.66
N LYS A 1063 0.02 -49.10 -18.29
CA LYS A 1063 0.43 -49.28 -16.89
C LYS A 1063 0.59 -47.95 -16.17
N VAL A 1064 1.19 -46.97 -16.83
CA VAL A 1064 1.36 -45.64 -16.28
C VAL A 1064 -0.01 -44.96 -16.08
N CYS A 1065 -0.88 -44.98 -17.09
CA CYS A 1065 -2.27 -44.53 -16.94
C CYS A 1065 -2.97 -45.24 -15.77
N THR A 1066 -2.78 -46.55 -15.61
CA THR A 1066 -3.29 -47.33 -14.48
C THR A 1066 -2.76 -46.85 -13.12
N TYR A 1067 -1.46 -46.55 -13.02
CA TYR A 1067 -0.86 -45.97 -11.81
C TYR A 1067 -1.46 -44.60 -11.49
N HIS A 1068 -1.58 -43.70 -12.48
CA HIS A 1068 -2.20 -42.38 -12.30
C HIS A 1068 -3.67 -42.48 -11.86
N LEU A 1069 -4.41 -43.42 -12.44
CA LEU A 1069 -5.78 -43.71 -12.02
C LEU A 1069 -5.83 -44.13 -10.55
N ALA A 1070 -4.95 -45.04 -10.12
CA ALA A 1070 -4.89 -45.50 -8.73
C ALA A 1070 -4.50 -44.36 -7.77
N LEU A 1071 -3.50 -43.54 -8.14
CA LEU A 1071 -3.07 -42.37 -7.36
C LEU A 1071 -4.22 -41.36 -7.21
N CYS A 1072 -4.81 -40.91 -8.32
CA CYS A 1072 -5.91 -39.94 -8.32
C CYS A 1072 -7.15 -40.45 -7.59
N LEU A 1073 -7.45 -41.76 -7.69
CA LEU A 1073 -8.57 -42.34 -6.97
C LEU A 1073 -8.24 -42.54 -5.48
N SER A 1074 -6.99 -42.77 -5.10
CA SER A 1074 -6.58 -42.81 -3.70
C SER A 1074 -6.67 -41.44 -3.02
N THR A 1075 -6.27 -40.36 -3.70
CA THR A 1075 -6.43 -38.99 -3.20
C THR A 1075 -7.90 -38.58 -3.11
N SER A 1076 -8.75 -39.10 -4.00
CA SER A 1076 -10.19 -38.85 -3.91
C SER A 1076 -10.92 -39.72 -2.87
N LEU A 1077 -10.21 -40.55 -2.09
CA LEU A 1077 -10.80 -41.22 -0.92
C LEU A 1077 -10.78 -40.34 0.33
N ASP A 1078 -10.23 -39.12 0.25
CA ASP A 1078 -10.27 -38.12 1.33
C ASP A 1078 -11.66 -37.46 1.45
N ILE A 1079 -11.89 -36.70 2.54
CA ILE A 1079 -13.20 -36.22 3.00
C ILE A 1079 -13.94 -35.34 1.97
N ASP A 1080 -13.23 -34.72 1.03
CA ASP A 1080 -13.77 -33.72 0.10
C ASP A 1080 -14.42 -34.30 -1.16
N TYR A 1081 -14.48 -35.64 -1.29
CA TYR A 1081 -15.04 -36.32 -2.46
C TYR A 1081 -16.20 -37.27 -2.11
N ILE A 1082 -17.26 -37.29 -2.93
CA ILE A 1082 -18.38 -38.23 -2.80
C ILE A 1082 -18.51 -39.09 -4.05
N TYR A 1083 -18.52 -40.41 -3.83
CA TYR A 1083 -18.81 -41.42 -4.84
C TYR A 1083 -20.32 -41.65 -4.94
N ARG A 1084 -20.93 -41.14 -6.01
CA ARG A 1084 -22.34 -41.36 -6.34
C ARG A 1084 -22.48 -42.47 -7.38
N LYS A 1085 -23.69 -42.98 -7.54
CA LYS A 1085 -24.02 -44.02 -8.54
C LYS A 1085 -23.62 -43.64 -9.98
N ASN A 1086 -23.58 -42.34 -10.29
CA ASN A 1086 -23.35 -41.83 -11.65
C ASN A 1086 -22.17 -40.85 -11.76
N SER A 1087 -21.43 -40.56 -10.69
CA SER A 1087 -20.30 -39.63 -10.72
C SER A 1087 -19.48 -39.65 -9.45
N ILE A 1088 -18.25 -39.13 -9.52
CA ILE A 1088 -17.45 -38.70 -8.38
C ILE A 1088 -17.53 -37.18 -8.34
N VAL A 1089 -17.85 -36.60 -7.18
CA VAL A 1089 -18.06 -35.15 -7.00
C VAL A 1089 -17.10 -34.63 -5.95
N HIS A 1090 -16.51 -33.45 -6.17
CA HIS A 1090 -15.58 -32.76 -5.27
C HIS A 1090 -16.22 -31.46 -4.74
N PHE A 1091 -15.97 -31.13 -3.48
CA PHE A 1091 -16.44 -29.88 -2.87
C PHE A 1091 -15.35 -28.83 -2.74
N THR A 1092 -15.63 -27.62 -3.21
CA THR A 1092 -14.76 -26.45 -2.97
C THR A 1092 -15.50 -25.39 -2.16
N MET A 1093 -14.90 -24.90 -1.08
CA MET A 1093 -15.38 -23.74 -0.33
C MET A 1093 -14.98 -22.45 -1.05
N LYS A 1094 -15.91 -21.79 -1.72
CA LYS A 1094 -15.72 -20.42 -2.24
C LYS A 1094 -16.65 -19.48 -1.49
N GLN A 1095 -16.09 -18.43 -0.88
CA GLN A 1095 -16.86 -17.38 -0.18
C GLN A 1095 -17.87 -17.92 0.85
N SER A 1096 -17.46 -18.92 1.64
CA SER A 1096 -18.30 -19.55 2.67
C SER A 1096 -19.51 -20.34 2.14
N GLN A 1097 -19.57 -20.61 0.83
CA GLN A 1097 -20.54 -21.51 0.21
C GLN A 1097 -19.84 -22.77 -0.32
N MET A 1098 -20.45 -23.93 -0.05
CA MET A 1098 -20.00 -25.24 -0.50
C MET A 1098 -20.47 -25.46 -1.94
N GLN A 1099 -19.55 -25.47 -2.90
CA GLN A 1099 -19.86 -25.70 -4.31
C GLN A 1099 -19.48 -27.12 -4.73
N GLU A 1100 -20.44 -27.87 -5.27
CA GLU A 1100 -20.23 -29.19 -5.87
C GLU A 1100 -19.70 -29.08 -7.29
N THR A 1101 -18.60 -29.78 -7.59
CA THR A 1101 -18.04 -29.89 -8.94
C THR A 1101 -17.89 -31.36 -9.33
N VAL A 1102 -18.31 -31.74 -10.53
CA VAL A 1102 -18.16 -33.12 -11.02
C VAL A 1102 -16.70 -33.39 -11.33
N TYR A 1103 -16.10 -34.34 -10.61
CA TYR A 1103 -14.73 -34.75 -10.79
C TYR A 1103 -14.59 -35.80 -11.91
N LEU A 1104 -15.42 -36.84 -11.88
CA LEU A 1104 -15.55 -37.84 -12.96
C LEU A 1104 -17.03 -38.18 -13.18
N SER A 1105 -17.48 -38.15 -14.44
CA SER A 1105 -18.83 -38.58 -14.81
C SER A 1105 -18.91 -40.09 -15.01
N ARG A 1106 -20.14 -40.61 -15.13
CA ARG A 1106 -20.39 -42.02 -15.50
C ARG A 1106 -19.72 -42.39 -16.82
N ASP A 1107 -19.81 -41.51 -17.81
CA ASP A 1107 -19.27 -41.77 -19.15
C ASP A 1107 -17.75 -41.77 -19.12
N ASP A 1108 -17.13 -40.91 -18.30
CA ASP A 1108 -15.69 -40.91 -18.04
C ASP A 1108 -15.22 -42.23 -17.42
N CYS A 1109 -15.92 -42.71 -16.40
CA CYS A 1109 -15.63 -44.00 -15.77
C CYS A 1109 -15.78 -45.18 -16.74
N ILE A 1110 -16.78 -45.15 -17.62
CA ILE A 1110 -16.96 -46.16 -18.66
C ILE A 1110 -15.82 -46.10 -19.68
N ALA A 1111 -15.43 -44.89 -20.11
CA ALA A 1111 -14.35 -44.67 -21.05
C ALA A 1111 -13.01 -45.19 -20.52
N ILE A 1112 -12.67 -44.86 -19.28
CA ILE A 1112 -11.48 -45.40 -18.57
C ILE A 1112 -11.60 -46.93 -18.43
N GLY A 1113 -12.78 -47.43 -18.07
CA GLY A 1113 -13.06 -48.85 -17.89
C GLY A 1113 -12.80 -49.71 -19.13
N LYS A 1114 -12.91 -49.15 -20.34
CA LYS A 1114 -12.60 -49.85 -21.60
C LYS A 1114 -11.15 -50.33 -21.67
N MET A 1115 -10.21 -49.70 -20.98
CA MET A 1115 -8.82 -50.18 -20.91
C MET A 1115 -8.71 -51.56 -20.23
N TYR A 1116 -9.63 -51.86 -19.32
CA TYR A 1116 -9.64 -53.10 -18.56
C TYR A 1116 -10.70 -54.10 -19.03
N ALA A 1117 -11.67 -53.69 -19.85
CA ALA A 1117 -12.74 -54.56 -20.34
C ALA A 1117 -12.18 -55.76 -21.14
N ILE A 1118 -12.77 -56.94 -20.97
CA ILE A 1118 -12.42 -58.14 -21.75
C ILE A 1118 -13.67 -58.52 -22.53
N ASP A 1119 -13.55 -58.54 -23.86
CA ASP A 1119 -14.61 -58.94 -24.78
C ASP A 1119 -14.30 -60.34 -25.35
N SER A 1120 -15.34 -61.12 -25.63
CA SER A 1120 -15.31 -62.34 -26.44
C SER A 1120 -14.63 -62.18 -27.80
N ASN A 1121 -14.61 -60.99 -28.39
CA ASN A 1121 -14.03 -60.73 -29.71
C ASN A 1121 -12.52 -60.42 -29.68
N MET A 1122 -11.89 -60.33 -28.50
CA MET A 1122 -10.46 -60.02 -28.37
C MET A 1122 -9.57 -61.24 -28.64
N CYS A 1123 -8.40 -61.01 -29.24
CA CYS A 1123 -7.42 -62.08 -29.44
C CYS A 1123 -6.81 -62.56 -28.11
N PRO A 1124 -6.30 -63.81 -28.01
CA PRO A 1124 -5.78 -64.36 -26.76
C PRO A 1124 -4.70 -63.52 -26.08
N SER A 1125 -3.82 -62.88 -26.86
CA SER A 1125 -2.78 -62.00 -26.33
C SER A 1125 -3.34 -60.72 -25.71
N GLU A 1126 -4.38 -60.11 -26.32
CA GLU A 1126 -5.03 -58.94 -25.74
C GLU A 1126 -5.76 -59.27 -24.45
N VAL A 1127 -6.43 -60.43 -24.39
CA VAL A 1127 -7.05 -60.94 -23.17
C VAL A 1127 -6.03 -61.10 -22.04
N GLU A 1128 -4.84 -61.63 -22.34
CA GLU A 1128 -3.75 -61.78 -21.37
C GLU A 1128 -3.26 -60.42 -20.83
N PHE A 1129 -3.02 -59.45 -21.72
CA PHE A 1129 -2.55 -58.12 -21.31
C PHE A 1129 -3.60 -57.36 -20.49
N ARG A 1130 -4.87 -57.35 -20.90
CA ARG A 1130 -5.94 -56.68 -20.16
C ARG A 1130 -6.20 -57.33 -18.80
N ARG A 1131 -6.04 -58.65 -18.68
CA ARG A 1131 -6.03 -59.34 -17.37
C ARG A 1131 -4.85 -58.88 -16.51
N GLY A 1132 -3.66 -58.75 -17.10
CA GLY A 1132 -2.48 -58.19 -16.44
C GLY A 1132 -2.71 -56.77 -15.92
N LEU A 1133 -3.31 -55.89 -16.73
CA LEU A 1133 -3.64 -54.52 -16.35
C LEU A 1133 -4.69 -54.46 -15.22
N ARG A 1134 -5.69 -55.35 -15.21
CA ARG A 1134 -6.64 -55.47 -14.08
C ARG A 1134 -5.91 -55.82 -12.78
N PHE A 1135 -5.03 -56.82 -12.83
CA PHE A 1135 -4.26 -57.23 -11.66
C PHE A 1135 -3.33 -56.11 -11.20
N TYR A 1136 -2.69 -55.40 -12.13
CA TYR A 1136 -1.84 -54.25 -11.84
C TYR A 1136 -2.63 -53.10 -11.18
N LEU A 1137 -3.80 -52.76 -11.71
CA LEU A 1137 -4.71 -51.77 -11.10
C LEU A 1137 -5.03 -52.13 -9.65
N MET A 1138 -5.39 -53.40 -9.39
CA MET A 1138 -5.67 -53.87 -8.03
C MET A 1138 -4.43 -53.79 -7.13
N ALA A 1139 -3.25 -54.15 -7.65
CA ALA A 1139 -2.01 -54.10 -6.89
C ALA A 1139 -1.61 -52.66 -6.53
N GLU A 1140 -1.75 -51.70 -7.44
CA GLU A 1140 -1.47 -50.29 -7.16
C GLU A 1140 -2.50 -49.69 -6.20
N PHE A 1141 -3.80 -49.97 -6.38
CA PHE A 1141 -4.82 -49.58 -5.40
C PHE A 1141 -4.53 -50.13 -4.00
N TRP A 1142 -4.11 -51.39 -3.90
CA TRP A 1142 -3.78 -52.00 -2.62
C TRP A 1142 -2.60 -51.30 -1.93
N LYS A 1143 -1.59 -50.86 -2.70
CA LYS A 1143 -0.43 -50.11 -2.18
C LYS A 1143 -0.76 -48.71 -1.70
N PHE A 1144 -1.81 -48.07 -2.23
CA PHE A 1144 -2.21 -46.71 -1.82
C PHE A 1144 -3.24 -46.70 -0.69
N ILE A 1145 -3.99 -47.79 -0.50
CA ILE A 1145 -4.97 -47.94 0.59
C ILE A 1145 -4.29 -48.34 1.91
N TYR A 1146 -3.14 -49.02 1.86
CA TYR A 1146 -2.30 -49.38 3.01
C TYR A 1146 -1.12 -48.43 3.14
#